data_AF-A0A537ZYS1-F1
#
_entry.id   AF-A0A537ZYS1-F1
#
_cell.length_a   1.000
_cell.length_b   1.000
_cell.length_c   1.000
_cell.angle_alpha   90.00
_cell.angle_beta   90.00
_cell.angle_gamma   90.00
#
_symmetry.space_group_name_H-M   'P 1'
#
loop_
_entity.id
_entity.type
_entity.pdbx_description
1 polymer ?
#
loop_
_entity_poly.entity_id
_entity_poly.type
_entity_poly.pdbx_seq_one_letter_code
_entity_poly.pdbx_strand_id
1 'polypeptide(L)'
;MANTLKAILSDPQSPATSKIPPEAEITSPQWYEQVDPAYPAIDVQGDTYARGHDYTCEVLVAPGQYPNNARTTDTDPGDFKPLGNGWCDGSTTHSDYHSGSLGTITTSHLESQFPPGTNFNGPEPQASPANDNGRPNAAPHAFTVEVIVHTMQGGQDLTGQDRRAAYLERDSKMLAGFPKSITRGAITTGTPTGDGESSPVLADLNGDNRNELIVAGSDGFVHAIERDGSELPGWPVKTDSPALHTGERAFKSGEVTTDVGGAVLGSVAVADTNGDGVPEVFADDMEGHVYGWDPTGHKFFDQESNPAYSGRPLQPFVEPRYQPGQSTFHRTQHGFIASPVLADLNGDGKMEVIAAGMDRHVYAWHRDGTPVSGFPVLVVDPTKVQSIDPTTHQVTFKPDAGSLQQGAIVDTPAVGDLNGDGKPEIVVGTNEEYAADSDGGWNAAPANSASFNLLDQIDHGIQDFKDQCAAMGGGSVCNNLPDAPLNPANTRLYAIQSDGNQHAGGPFLPGWPAKLAIVDGELLPIVGEGVTGYPVIGDVSCNGGTDGPKVGALANNGLAYVFSPNGRSCYGRARGADIPLQTDGYAGQPDHPLVPAVGLPAFANLDGTGLSFVAPAAGLGRALDVAFPDYQPTGQDFVAAWSVNGGGQLRPNFPQAVNDLQFLTGPSVADLGGAPGQEIVEGTASMDLNAFSAAGNELPGWPRLTTDWTVANPTIGSFGTLDTADSSHKVVISETRSGYINAYRTSAQACTPSAWPRFHHDNANSGDYERDAIQPGTPYGAGHTRTTITFKAPGDDLLCGKAKRYQVVTSGKPINPSNFKSAKALPSAPAPKAAGSTQTYTIPSAAKRYVSIRAVDDQGNVGRPLTVDLGPTR
;
A
#
# COMPACT_ATOMS: atom_id res chain seq x y z
N MET A 1 7.25 27.83 -38.35
CA MET A 1 8.52 27.44 -39.02
C MET A 1 9.54 28.57 -39.09
N ALA A 2 9.29 29.70 -39.77
CA ALA A 2 10.30 30.77 -39.88
C ALA A 2 10.70 31.42 -38.53
N ASN A 3 9.76 31.59 -37.60
CA ASN A 3 10.06 32.10 -36.24
C ASN A 3 10.74 31.05 -35.35
N THR A 4 10.36 29.78 -35.52
CA THR A 4 10.99 28.63 -34.85
C THR A 4 12.45 28.45 -35.28
N LEU A 5 12.72 28.60 -36.58
CA LEU A 5 14.07 28.52 -37.13
C LEU A 5 14.94 29.72 -36.68
N LYS A 6 14.34 30.89 -36.44
CA LYS A 6 15.03 32.07 -35.92
C LYS A 6 15.41 31.95 -34.44
N ALA A 7 14.59 31.25 -33.64
CA ALA A 7 14.87 30.97 -32.24
C ALA A 7 15.96 29.89 -32.05
N ILE A 8 16.09 28.96 -33.01
CA ILE A 8 17.10 27.90 -32.98
C ILE A 8 18.47 28.39 -33.49
N LEU A 9 18.51 29.42 -34.35
CA LEU A 9 19.73 29.92 -34.99
C LEU A 9 20.38 31.13 -34.30
N SER A 10 19.84 31.63 -33.19
CA SER A 10 20.51 32.68 -32.41
C SER A 10 21.64 32.07 -31.58
N ASP A 11 22.86 32.49 -31.89
CA ASP A 11 24.10 32.24 -31.14
C ASP A 11 23.87 32.44 -29.61
N PRO A 12 24.15 31.43 -28.76
CA PRO A 12 24.05 31.55 -27.31
C PRO A 12 24.91 32.67 -26.71
N GLN A 13 25.90 33.18 -27.46
CA GLN A 13 26.81 34.24 -27.00
C GLN A 13 26.32 35.66 -27.30
N SER A 14 25.19 35.86 -28.00
CA SER A 14 24.57 37.18 -28.19
C SER A 14 23.06 37.08 -28.49
N PRO A 15 22.22 36.81 -27.49
CA PRO A 15 20.78 36.92 -27.65
C PRO A 15 20.35 38.40 -27.75
N ALA A 16 19.38 38.71 -28.62
CA ALA A 16 18.57 39.93 -28.45
C ALA A 16 17.99 39.91 -27.03
N THR A 17 17.78 41.07 -26.37
CA THR A 17 17.24 41.16 -24.99
C THR A 17 15.92 40.39 -24.88
N SER A 18 16.02 39.10 -24.56
CA SER A 18 14.90 38.22 -24.34
C SER A 18 14.31 38.60 -23.00
N LYS A 19 13.03 38.96 -23.01
CA LYS A 19 12.23 39.30 -21.83
C LYS A 19 11.96 38.03 -21.04
N ILE A 20 12.96 37.59 -20.27
CA ILE A 20 12.84 36.42 -19.43
C ILE A 20 12.36 36.91 -18.06
N PRO A 21 11.23 36.41 -17.54
CA PRO A 21 10.84 36.65 -16.15
C PRO A 21 11.99 36.32 -15.20
N PRO A 22 12.08 37.01 -14.06
CA PRO A 22 13.06 36.66 -13.05
C PRO A 22 12.75 35.26 -12.48
N GLU A 23 13.77 34.65 -11.92
CA GLU A 23 13.75 33.31 -11.32
C GLU A 23 13.40 33.44 -9.84
N ALA A 24 12.46 32.61 -9.39
CA ALA A 24 12.08 32.43 -8.01
C ALA A 24 11.92 30.92 -7.79
N GLU A 25 12.58 30.38 -6.79
CA GLU A 25 12.45 28.98 -6.37
C GLU A 25 12.53 28.92 -4.85
N ILE A 26 11.66 28.11 -4.23
CA ILE A 26 11.71 27.79 -2.81
C ILE A 26 12.22 26.35 -2.66
N THR A 27 13.31 26.21 -1.91
CA THR A 27 13.93 24.92 -1.56
C THR A 27 13.68 24.52 -0.10
N SER A 28 13.18 25.43 0.75
CA SER A 28 12.67 25.10 2.09
C SER A 28 11.67 26.18 2.55
N PRO A 29 10.55 25.81 3.22
CA PRO A 29 10.12 24.44 3.54
C PRO A 29 9.76 23.61 2.28
N GLN A 30 9.85 22.30 2.41
CA GLN A 30 9.48 21.36 1.34
C GLN A 30 7.95 21.28 1.19
N TRP A 31 7.49 20.74 0.05
CA TRP A 31 6.08 20.43 -0.11
C TRP A 31 5.60 19.50 1.00
N TYR A 32 4.60 19.99 1.72
CA TYR A 32 3.92 19.33 2.82
C TYR A 32 4.78 18.98 4.03
N GLU A 33 5.94 19.61 4.18
CA GLU A 33 6.80 19.43 5.35
C GLU A 33 6.04 19.72 6.65
N GLN A 34 6.17 18.82 7.64
CA GLN A 34 5.69 19.07 8.99
C GLN A 34 6.76 19.81 9.80
N VAL A 35 6.47 21.07 10.08
CA VAL A 35 7.31 21.96 10.88
C VAL A 35 6.93 21.85 12.36
N ASP A 36 7.90 21.49 13.20
CA ASP A 36 7.68 21.42 14.65
C ASP A 36 7.54 22.83 15.27
N PRO A 37 6.40 23.16 15.90
CA PRO A 37 6.17 24.45 16.55
C PRO A 37 7.12 24.74 17.72
N ALA A 38 7.87 23.74 18.21
CA ALA A 38 8.92 23.94 19.21
C ALA A 38 10.12 24.72 18.67
N TYR A 39 10.34 24.74 17.35
CA TYR A 39 11.39 25.56 16.75
C TYR A 39 10.96 27.03 16.74
N PRO A 40 11.87 27.98 17.07
CA PRO A 40 11.50 29.39 17.23
C PRO A 40 11.25 30.12 15.90
N ALA A 41 11.75 29.57 14.80
CA ALA A 41 11.64 30.16 13.48
C ALA A 41 11.86 29.12 12.37
N ILE A 42 11.36 29.44 11.18
CA ILE A 42 11.46 28.67 9.94
C ILE A 42 12.27 29.52 8.96
N ASP A 43 13.36 28.98 8.45
CA ASP A 43 14.17 29.65 7.43
C ASP A 43 13.59 29.31 6.04
N VAL A 44 13.25 30.33 5.27
CA VAL A 44 12.81 30.17 3.88
C VAL A 44 14.04 30.22 3.01
N GLN A 45 14.40 29.09 2.41
CA GLN A 45 15.56 28.97 1.53
C GLN A 45 15.12 28.85 0.08
N GLY A 46 15.96 29.32 -0.84
CA GLY A 46 15.64 29.28 -2.25
C GLY A 46 16.62 30.05 -3.13
N ASP A 47 16.23 30.17 -4.39
CA ASP A 47 17.01 30.79 -5.44
C ASP A 47 16.26 31.98 -6.04
N THR A 48 16.95 33.11 -6.19
CA THR A 48 16.37 34.32 -6.79
C THR A 48 17.35 34.98 -7.74
N TYR A 49 16.87 35.37 -8.93
CA TYR A 49 17.72 36.06 -9.89
C TYR A 49 16.95 36.76 -11.02
N ALA A 50 17.50 37.86 -11.54
CA ALA A 50 17.11 38.41 -12.83
C ALA A 50 18.32 38.50 -13.75
N ARG A 51 18.35 37.66 -14.79
CA ARG A 51 19.48 37.56 -15.73
C ARG A 51 19.80 38.90 -16.40
N GLY A 52 20.90 39.54 -15.97
CA GLY A 52 21.40 40.79 -16.53
C GLY A 52 20.60 42.04 -16.15
N HIS A 53 19.76 41.95 -15.11
CA HIS A 53 18.89 43.03 -14.66
C HIS A 53 18.85 43.10 -13.12
N ASP A 54 18.60 44.29 -12.60
CA ASP A 54 18.34 44.47 -11.18
C ASP A 54 16.94 43.91 -10.83
N TYR A 55 16.78 43.38 -9.63
CA TYR A 55 15.53 42.83 -9.11
C TYR A 55 15.30 43.17 -7.64
N THR A 56 14.05 43.13 -7.22
CA THR A 56 13.67 43.05 -5.80
C THR A 56 12.97 41.71 -5.59
N CYS A 57 13.01 41.18 -4.37
CA CYS A 57 12.24 39.98 -4.04
C CYS A 57 11.59 40.11 -2.67
N GLU A 58 10.50 39.38 -2.45
CA GLU A 58 9.81 39.32 -1.17
C GLU A 58 9.34 37.92 -0.82
N VAL A 59 9.37 37.61 0.47
CA VAL A 59 8.74 36.41 1.04
C VAL A 59 7.40 36.77 1.67
N LEU A 60 6.36 36.02 1.31
CA LEU A 60 4.99 36.12 1.81
C LEU A 60 4.61 34.82 2.52
N VAL A 61 3.75 34.92 3.55
CA VAL A 61 3.18 33.76 4.23
C VAL A 61 1.69 33.96 4.52
N ALA A 62 0.92 32.88 4.44
CA ALA A 62 -0.49 32.84 4.80
C ALA A 62 -0.88 31.47 5.41
N PRO A 63 -1.78 31.42 6.41
CA PRO A 63 -2.43 30.17 6.81
C PRO A 63 -3.26 29.56 5.69
N GLY A 64 -3.41 28.24 5.73
CA GLY A 64 -4.17 27.45 4.77
C GLY A 64 -3.33 26.95 3.59
N GLN A 65 -3.85 25.90 2.95
CA GLN A 65 -3.26 25.28 1.76
C GLN A 65 -3.62 26.03 0.46
N TYR A 66 -4.76 26.72 0.45
CA TYR A 66 -5.27 27.48 -0.70
C TYR A 66 -5.67 28.92 -0.31
N PRO A 67 -4.72 29.73 0.19
CA PRO A 67 -4.99 31.12 0.56
C PRO A 67 -5.42 31.96 -0.64
N ASN A 68 -6.21 33.00 -0.38
CA ASN A 68 -6.53 34.04 -1.34
C ASN A 68 -5.24 34.76 -1.78
N ASN A 69 -4.99 34.75 -3.09
CA ASN A 69 -3.80 35.30 -3.73
C ASN A 69 -3.65 36.83 -3.64
N ALA A 70 -4.71 37.56 -3.29
CA ALA A 70 -4.60 39.00 -3.07
C ALA A 70 -3.75 39.29 -1.82
N ARG A 71 -3.11 40.45 -1.78
CA ARG A 71 -2.43 40.89 -0.54
C ARG A 71 -3.44 41.40 0.46
N THR A 72 -3.10 41.34 1.74
CA THR A 72 -3.90 41.96 2.81
C THR A 72 -4.11 43.47 2.65
N THR A 73 -3.32 44.13 1.80
CA THR A 73 -3.42 45.55 1.46
C THR A 73 -4.20 45.84 0.18
N ASP A 74 -4.53 44.83 -0.62
CA ASP A 74 -5.27 45.00 -1.87
C ASP A 74 -6.77 45.21 -1.62
N THR A 75 -7.50 45.61 -2.65
CA THR A 75 -8.97 45.73 -2.62
C THR A 75 -9.57 44.80 -3.67
N ASP A 76 -10.23 43.71 -3.30
CA ASP A 76 -10.50 43.21 -1.94
C ASP A 76 -9.24 42.60 -1.25
N PRO A 77 -9.14 42.64 0.10
CA PRO A 77 -7.96 42.15 0.80
C PRO A 77 -7.87 40.61 0.72
N GLY A 78 -6.67 40.09 0.49
CA GLY A 78 -6.40 38.64 0.58
C GLY A 78 -5.56 38.24 1.80
N ASP A 79 -5.00 37.03 1.78
CA ASP A 79 -4.51 36.36 2.99
C ASP A 79 -3.01 36.54 3.24
N PHE A 80 -2.23 36.77 2.17
CA PHE A 80 -0.78 36.84 2.23
C PHE A 80 -0.28 38.10 2.94
N LYS A 81 0.72 37.89 3.82
CA LYS A 81 1.45 38.95 4.52
C LYS A 81 2.96 38.87 4.21
N PRO A 82 3.61 40.00 3.88
CA PRO A 82 5.05 40.03 3.69
C PRO A 82 5.79 39.90 5.01
N LEU A 83 6.90 39.15 5.00
CA LEU A 83 7.79 39.04 6.17
C LEU A 83 8.60 40.32 6.40
N GLY A 84 8.99 41.01 5.33
CA GLY A 84 9.76 42.26 5.39
C GLY A 84 11.15 42.09 6.01
N ASN A 85 11.77 40.91 5.86
CA ASN A 85 13.09 40.59 6.41
C ASN A 85 13.91 39.71 5.45
N GLY A 86 15.19 39.50 5.76
CA GLY A 86 16.08 38.63 4.98
C GLY A 86 16.59 39.26 3.68
N TRP A 87 16.98 38.40 2.73
CA TRP A 87 17.40 38.82 1.38
C TRP A 87 16.21 39.37 0.59
N CYS A 88 15.06 38.75 0.74
CA CYS A 88 13.80 39.10 0.10
C CYS A 88 12.91 39.89 1.06
N ASP A 89 13.37 41.08 1.43
CA ASP A 89 12.67 42.01 2.32
C ASP A 89 11.59 42.86 1.62
N GLY A 90 11.45 42.72 0.29
CA GLY A 90 10.51 43.46 -0.56
C GLY A 90 10.92 44.88 -0.94
N SER A 91 12.13 45.33 -0.58
CA SER A 91 12.57 46.71 -0.81
C SER A 91 14.01 46.85 -1.30
N THR A 92 14.90 45.93 -0.92
CA THR A 92 16.30 45.94 -1.32
C THR A 92 16.45 45.48 -2.77
N THR A 93 17.18 46.25 -3.57
CA THR A 93 17.49 45.93 -4.97
C THR A 93 18.79 45.13 -5.07
N HIS A 94 18.73 44.02 -5.80
CA HIS A 94 19.80 43.07 -6.03
C HIS A 94 20.12 42.95 -7.52
N SER A 95 21.34 42.56 -7.87
CA SER A 95 21.77 42.34 -9.26
C SER A 95 22.46 41.00 -9.49
N ASP A 96 22.84 40.31 -8.42
CA ASP A 96 23.52 39.02 -8.44
C ASP A 96 22.53 37.87 -8.21
N TYR A 97 22.86 36.68 -8.74
CA TYR A 97 22.16 35.45 -8.40
C TYR A 97 22.36 35.13 -6.92
N HIS A 98 21.28 34.78 -6.22
CA HIS A 98 21.31 34.39 -4.82
C HIS A 98 20.74 32.99 -4.64
N SER A 99 21.42 32.18 -3.83
CA SER A 99 21.02 30.84 -3.41
C SER A 99 21.26 30.72 -1.91
N GLY A 100 20.21 30.46 -1.12
CA GLY A 100 20.27 30.35 0.33
C GLY A 100 19.07 30.98 1.03
N SER A 101 19.25 31.46 2.26
CA SER A 101 18.17 32.09 3.04
C SER A 101 17.61 33.33 2.34
N LEU A 102 16.30 33.34 2.11
CA LEU A 102 15.52 34.41 1.51
C LEU A 102 14.83 35.26 2.58
N GLY A 103 14.41 34.65 3.68
CA GLY A 103 13.71 35.29 4.79
C GLY A 103 13.47 34.32 5.93
N THR A 104 13.03 34.83 7.08
CA THR A 104 12.79 33.99 8.26
C THR A 104 11.39 34.25 8.82
N ILE A 105 10.59 33.20 8.94
CA ILE A 105 9.27 33.22 9.56
C ILE A 105 9.45 32.91 11.05
N THR A 106 9.12 33.83 11.96
CA THR A 106 9.10 33.46 13.39
C THR A 106 7.87 32.62 13.68
N THR A 107 8.01 31.52 14.41
CA THR A 107 6.89 30.61 14.69
C THR A 107 5.74 31.32 15.39
N SER A 108 6.04 32.20 16.34
CA SER A 108 5.02 33.05 17.01
C SER A 108 4.29 34.00 16.06
N HIS A 109 4.94 34.46 14.98
CA HIS A 109 4.28 35.28 13.97
C HIS A 109 3.31 34.43 13.14
N LEU A 110 3.76 33.24 12.72
CA LEU A 110 2.95 32.29 11.97
C LEU A 110 1.74 31.83 12.80
N GLU A 111 1.93 31.38 14.04
CA GLU A 111 0.86 30.99 14.97
C GLU A 111 -0.19 32.10 15.14
N SER A 112 0.23 33.37 15.20
CA SER A 112 -0.68 34.50 15.35
C SER A 112 -1.57 34.76 14.11
N GLN A 113 -1.28 34.12 12.98
CA GLN A 113 -2.12 34.17 11.79
C GLN A 113 -3.24 33.13 11.79
N PHE A 114 -3.10 32.03 12.54
CA PHE A 114 -4.12 30.99 12.65
C PHE A 114 -5.29 31.40 13.57
N PRO A 115 -6.45 30.72 13.51
CA PRO A 115 -7.57 30.97 14.41
C PRO A 115 -7.15 30.94 15.89
N PRO A 116 -7.64 31.86 16.74
CA PRO A 116 -7.30 31.87 18.17
C PRO A 116 -7.65 30.54 18.85
N GLY A 117 -6.68 29.95 19.57
CA GLY A 117 -6.87 28.68 20.29
C GLY A 117 -6.53 27.43 19.49
N THR A 118 -6.00 27.56 18.27
CA THR A 118 -5.44 26.44 17.49
C THR A 118 -4.38 25.69 18.30
N ASN A 119 -4.45 24.36 18.31
CA ASN A 119 -3.51 23.50 19.05
C ASN A 119 -2.63 22.72 18.08
N PHE A 120 -1.41 23.20 17.87
CA PHE A 120 -0.42 22.56 17.00
C PHE A 120 0.24 21.31 17.61
N ASN A 121 -0.12 20.89 18.83
CA ASN A 121 0.48 19.73 19.51
C ASN A 121 -0.40 18.45 19.50
N GLY A 122 -1.47 18.46 18.73
CA GLY A 122 -2.44 17.36 18.67
C GLY A 122 -2.91 17.12 17.24
N PRO A 123 -3.75 16.09 17.05
CA PRO A 123 -4.36 15.80 15.76
C PRO A 123 -5.15 17.00 15.25
N GLU A 124 -5.32 17.08 13.93
CA GLU A 124 -6.17 18.08 13.31
C GLU A 124 -7.61 17.96 13.84
N PRO A 125 -8.28 19.09 14.19
CA PRO A 125 -9.68 19.05 14.56
C PRO A 125 -10.54 18.57 13.39
N GLN A 126 -11.44 17.63 13.66
CA GLN A 126 -12.44 17.17 12.69
C GLN A 126 -13.28 18.36 12.19
N ALA A 127 -13.41 18.55 10.88
CA ALA A 127 -14.26 19.62 10.36
C ALA A 127 -15.74 19.28 10.59
N SER A 128 -16.52 20.28 10.99
CA SER A 128 -17.97 20.13 11.14
C SER A 128 -18.70 21.43 10.82
N PRO A 129 -19.63 21.43 9.84
CA PRO A 129 -19.92 20.34 8.89
C PRO A 129 -18.75 20.13 7.91
N ALA A 130 -18.78 19.02 7.15
CA ALA A 130 -17.94 18.85 5.98
C ALA A 130 -18.00 20.10 5.09
N ASN A 131 -16.91 20.43 4.38
CA ASN A 131 -16.88 21.60 3.50
C ASN A 131 -17.93 21.48 2.38
N ASP A 132 -18.07 22.51 1.53
CA ASP A 132 -19.10 22.58 0.48
C ASP A 132 -19.09 21.38 -0.50
N ASN A 133 -18.02 20.56 -0.50
CA ASN A 133 -17.85 19.34 -1.30
C ASN A 133 -18.01 18.04 -0.50
N GLY A 134 -18.49 18.07 0.74
CA GLY A 134 -18.72 16.86 1.56
C GLY A 134 -17.46 16.22 2.14
N ARG A 135 -16.30 16.90 2.12
CA ARG A 135 -15.02 16.41 2.67
C ARG A 135 -14.87 16.72 4.18
N PRO A 136 -14.45 15.75 5.02
CA PRO A 136 -14.39 15.90 6.49
C PRO A 136 -13.30 16.81 7.08
N ASN A 137 -12.25 17.20 6.35
CA ASN A 137 -11.12 17.99 6.89
C ASN A 137 -10.68 19.10 5.92
N ALA A 138 -10.10 20.19 6.45
CA ALA A 138 -9.73 21.41 5.72
C ALA A 138 -8.25 21.83 5.95
N ALA A 139 -7.37 20.88 6.30
CA ALA A 139 -5.95 21.13 6.56
C ALA A 139 -5.71 22.32 7.52
N PRO A 140 -6.32 22.32 8.72
CA PRO A 140 -6.34 23.47 9.65
C PRO A 140 -4.96 23.92 10.14
N HIS A 141 -3.94 23.07 10.05
CA HIS A 141 -2.56 23.40 10.43
C HIS A 141 -1.67 23.77 9.23
N ALA A 142 -2.21 23.78 8.01
CA ALA A 142 -1.45 24.14 6.81
C ALA A 142 -1.13 25.64 6.78
N PHE A 143 -0.02 25.98 6.13
CA PHE A 143 0.33 27.33 5.71
C PHE A 143 1.04 27.29 4.36
N THR A 144 0.99 28.40 3.64
CA THR A 144 1.64 28.56 2.34
C THR A 144 2.68 29.66 2.40
N VAL A 145 3.87 29.38 1.88
CA VAL A 145 4.94 30.35 1.64
C VAL A 145 4.97 30.67 0.15
N GLU A 146 5.11 31.95 -0.17
CA GLU A 146 5.27 32.43 -1.54
C GLU A 146 6.50 33.34 -1.62
N VAL A 147 7.30 33.16 -2.67
CA VAL A 147 8.40 34.06 -3.00
C VAL A 147 8.07 34.72 -4.33
N ILE A 148 8.10 36.06 -4.36
CA ILE A 148 7.91 36.84 -5.58
C ILE A 148 9.19 37.62 -5.88
N VAL A 149 9.66 37.50 -7.11
CA VAL A 149 10.80 38.27 -7.63
C VAL A 149 10.30 39.21 -8.71
N HIS A 150 10.66 40.49 -8.60
CA HIS A 150 10.24 41.57 -9.48
C HIS A 150 11.45 42.17 -10.21
N THR A 151 11.31 42.44 -11.50
CA THR A 151 12.33 43.16 -12.28
C THR A 151 11.71 44.01 -13.36
N MET A 152 12.36 45.14 -13.68
CA MET A 152 11.93 46.04 -14.75
C MET A 152 12.81 45.83 -15.99
N GLN A 153 12.24 45.26 -17.05
CA GLN A 153 12.94 45.01 -18.31
C GLN A 153 12.27 45.77 -19.46
N GLY A 154 13.00 46.69 -20.08
CA GLY A 154 12.51 47.45 -21.24
C GLY A 154 11.24 48.28 -20.96
N GLY A 155 11.07 48.76 -19.71
CA GLY A 155 9.89 49.51 -19.27
C GLY A 155 8.67 48.66 -18.94
N GLN A 156 8.82 47.33 -18.87
CA GLN A 156 7.79 46.41 -18.42
C GLN A 156 8.18 45.79 -17.08
N ASP A 157 7.18 45.62 -16.22
CA ASP A 157 7.29 44.88 -14.97
C ASP A 157 7.16 43.38 -15.26
N LEU A 158 8.10 42.58 -14.75
CA LEU A 158 8.13 41.13 -14.90
C LEU A 158 8.26 40.49 -13.52
N THR A 159 7.47 39.44 -13.29
CA THR A 159 7.46 38.69 -12.03
C THR A 159 7.77 37.21 -12.25
N GLY A 160 8.54 36.65 -11.31
CA GLY A 160 8.73 35.22 -11.11
C GLY A 160 8.18 34.86 -9.74
N GLN A 161 7.51 33.72 -9.64
CA GLN A 161 6.84 33.28 -8.41
C GLN A 161 7.05 31.79 -8.20
N ASP A 162 7.33 31.40 -6.96
CA ASP A 162 7.25 30.01 -6.51
C ASP A 162 6.53 29.94 -5.16
N ARG A 163 5.92 28.78 -4.88
CA ARG A 163 5.10 28.53 -3.70
C ARG A 163 5.35 27.15 -3.12
N ARG A 164 5.19 27.06 -1.81
CA ARG A 164 5.21 25.79 -1.06
C ARG A 164 4.15 25.82 0.03
N ALA A 165 3.35 24.76 0.11
CA ALA A 165 2.48 24.50 1.25
C ALA A 165 3.18 23.57 2.23
N ALA A 166 3.05 23.83 3.53
CA ALA A 166 3.62 23.05 4.63
C ALA A 166 2.67 23.05 5.82
N TYR A 167 2.98 22.29 6.87
CA TYR A 167 2.15 22.16 8.07
C TYR A 167 2.90 22.62 9.31
N LEU A 168 2.24 23.39 10.18
CA LEU A 168 2.76 23.69 11.51
C LEU A 168 2.13 22.74 12.52
N GLU A 169 2.76 21.61 12.82
CA GLU A 169 2.20 20.61 13.74
C GLU A 169 3.29 19.72 14.37
N ARG A 170 3.08 19.33 15.63
CA ARG A 170 3.79 18.23 16.29
C ARG A 170 2.84 17.42 17.15
N ASP A 171 2.24 16.36 16.60
CA ASP A 171 1.34 15.50 17.38
C ASP A 171 2.08 14.87 18.59
N SER A 172 1.57 15.15 19.80
CA SER A 172 2.12 14.64 21.07
C SER A 172 2.17 13.11 21.20
N LYS A 173 1.44 12.37 20.36
CA LYS A 173 1.45 10.90 20.29
C LYS A 173 2.43 10.37 19.25
N MET A 174 2.93 11.21 18.34
CA MET A 174 3.99 10.80 17.43
C MET A 174 5.26 10.46 18.23
N LEU A 175 5.91 9.35 17.88
CA LEU A 175 7.12 8.90 18.56
C LEU A 175 8.23 9.95 18.45
N ALA A 176 9.13 9.97 19.44
CA ALA A 176 10.29 10.84 19.41
C ALA A 176 11.20 10.45 18.23
N GLY A 177 11.70 11.44 17.50
CA GLY A 177 12.53 11.23 16.31
C GLY A 177 11.75 10.85 15.03
N PHE A 178 10.42 10.91 15.07
CA PHE A 178 9.53 10.84 13.91
C PHE A 178 8.90 12.23 13.64
N PRO A 179 8.50 12.56 12.39
CA PRO A 179 8.58 11.70 11.22
C PRO A 179 10.04 11.42 10.82
N LYS A 180 10.27 10.23 10.29
CA LYS A 180 11.55 9.86 9.66
C LYS A 180 11.39 9.95 8.15
N SER A 181 12.50 9.97 7.45
CA SER A 181 12.52 10.14 6.00
C SER A 181 13.32 9.02 5.35
N ILE A 182 12.74 8.40 4.35
CA ILE A 182 13.39 7.47 3.45
C ILE A 182 14.33 8.29 2.58
N THR A 183 15.62 8.13 2.84
CA THR A 183 16.67 8.72 2.05
C THR A 183 17.51 7.62 1.43
N ARG A 184 18.17 7.92 0.31
CA ARG A 184 18.93 6.90 -0.41
C ARG A 184 19.89 6.14 0.51
N GLY A 185 19.62 4.84 0.70
CA GLY A 185 20.43 3.94 1.50
C GLY A 185 20.47 4.25 3.01
N ALA A 186 19.57 5.09 3.54
CA ALA A 186 19.42 5.32 4.98
C ALA A 186 18.04 5.89 5.37
N ILE A 187 17.59 5.60 6.59
CA ILE A 187 16.47 6.31 7.20
C ILE A 187 16.97 7.47 8.07
N THR A 188 16.52 8.70 7.80
CA THR A 188 16.97 9.91 8.49
C THR A 188 15.80 10.77 8.98
N THR A 189 16.02 12.05 9.29
CA THR A 189 15.00 13.03 9.70
C THR A 189 15.00 14.28 8.81
N GLY A 190 15.59 14.19 7.61
CA GLY A 190 15.73 15.31 6.65
C GLY A 190 14.73 15.24 5.50
N THR A 191 14.98 15.94 4.40
CA THR A 191 14.17 15.81 3.18
C THR A 191 14.29 14.40 2.60
N PRO A 192 13.18 13.68 2.37
CA PRO A 192 13.22 12.39 1.71
C PRO A 192 13.85 12.46 0.32
N THR A 193 14.47 11.37 -0.11
CA THR A 193 14.98 11.20 -1.49
C THR A 193 14.57 9.87 -2.12
N GLY A 194 13.85 9.04 -1.36
CA GLY A 194 13.04 7.94 -1.85
C GLY A 194 11.57 8.16 -1.49
N ASP A 195 10.75 7.18 -1.81
CA ASP A 195 9.30 7.13 -1.60
C ASP A 195 8.93 6.05 -0.58
N GLY A 196 7.69 6.10 -0.09
CA GLY A 196 7.09 5.10 0.80
C GLY A 196 5.92 4.39 0.12
N GLU A 197 6.17 3.73 -1.01
CA GLU A 197 5.14 2.96 -1.73
C GLU A 197 4.95 1.54 -1.18
N SER A 198 6.03 0.86 -0.77
CA SER A 198 5.96 -0.49 -0.18
C SER A 198 5.48 -0.46 1.26
N SER A 199 4.34 -1.08 1.53
CA SER A 199 3.77 -1.09 2.90
C SER A 199 4.74 -1.65 3.95
N PRO A 200 4.88 -1.01 5.14
CA PRO A 200 5.86 -1.39 6.16
C PRO A 200 5.56 -2.71 6.85
N VAL A 201 6.59 -3.37 7.42
CA VAL A 201 6.45 -4.64 8.18
C VAL A 201 7.13 -4.54 9.53
N LEU A 202 6.52 -5.14 10.55
CA LEU A 202 7.11 -5.29 11.89
C LEU A 202 7.52 -6.75 12.11
N ALA A 203 8.80 -6.99 12.38
CA ALA A 203 9.31 -8.33 12.66
C ALA A 203 10.60 -8.30 13.51
N ASP A 204 10.82 -9.33 14.32
CA ASP A 204 12.06 -9.55 15.09
C ASP A 204 13.12 -10.25 14.23
N LEU A 205 13.98 -9.46 13.57
CA LEU A 205 15.04 -9.96 12.70
C LEU A 205 16.33 -10.21 13.47
N ASN A 206 16.61 -9.46 14.54
CA ASN A 206 17.84 -9.62 15.31
C ASN A 206 17.75 -10.70 16.43
N GLY A 207 16.54 -11.16 16.76
CA GLY A 207 16.23 -12.20 17.76
C GLY A 207 16.19 -11.70 19.21
N ASP A 208 15.98 -10.41 19.44
CA ASP A 208 15.99 -9.79 20.77
C ASP A 208 14.60 -9.66 21.43
N ASN A 209 13.58 -10.23 20.77
CA ASN A 209 12.16 -10.17 21.09
C ASN A 209 11.56 -8.75 21.03
N ARG A 210 12.07 -7.89 20.15
CA ARG A 210 11.47 -6.62 19.78
C ARG A 210 11.32 -6.61 18.27
N ASN A 211 10.26 -6.00 17.78
CA ASN A 211 10.13 -5.83 16.34
C ASN A 211 10.99 -4.66 15.88
N GLU A 212 11.74 -4.90 14.82
CA GLU A 212 12.28 -3.90 13.91
C GLU A 212 11.22 -3.51 12.88
N LEU A 213 11.43 -2.37 12.23
CA LEU A 213 10.60 -1.89 11.12
C LEU A 213 11.34 -2.14 9.81
N ILE A 214 10.69 -2.85 8.89
CA ILE A 214 11.20 -3.12 7.55
C ILE A 214 10.42 -2.27 6.55
N VAL A 215 11.14 -1.52 5.72
CA VAL A 215 10.59 -0.58 4.72
C VAL A 215 11.36 -0.71 3.42
N ALA A 216 10.71 -0.51 2.29
CA ALA A 216 11.35 -0.54 0.98
C ALA A 216 10.86 0.64 0.13
N GLY A 217 11.67 1.03 -0.86
CA GLY A 217 11.33 2.15 -1.75
C GLY A 217 11.64 1.87 -3.22
N SER A 218 11.14 2.74 -4.09
CA SER A 218 11.39 2.67 -5.53
C SER A 218 12.86 2.95 -5.91
N ASP A 219 13.68 3.40 -4.96
CA ASP A 219 15.13 3.50 -5.12
C ASP A 219 15.85 2.13 -5.04
N GLY A 220 15.09 1.06 -4.75
CA GLY A 220 15.52 -0.33 -4.74
C GLY A 220 16.24 -0.75 -3.45
N PHE A 221 16.21 0.08 -2.41
CA PHE A 221 16.69 -0.30 -1.09
C PHE A 221 15.59 -0.93 -0.25
N VAL A 222 15.97 -1.91 0.56
CA VAL A 222 15.14 -2.47 1.63
C VAL A 222 15.89 -2.24 2.94
N HIS A 223 15.24 -1.55 3.86
CA HIS A 223 15.77 -1.13 5.15
C HIS A 223 15.23 -2.02 6.26
N ALA A 224 16.01 -2.22 7.31
CA ALA A 224 15.55 -2.86 8.54
C ALA A 224 16.07 -2.06 9.72
N ILE A 225 15.18 -1.27 10.32
CA ILE A 225 15.55 -0.27 11.31
C ILE A 225 15.05 -0.59 12.71
N GLU A 226 15.90 -0.26 13.68
CA GLU A 226 15.56 -0.15 15.08
C GLU A 226 14.65 1.07 15.32
N ARG A 227 14.01 1.12 16.49
CA ARG A 227 13.11 2.22 16.84
C ARG A 227 13.76 3.60 16.85
N ASP A 228 15.06 3.68 17.14
CA ASP A 228 15.80 4.95 17.07
C ASP A 228 16.12 5.39 15.63
N GLY A 229 15.89 4.52 14.65
CA GLY A 229 16.15 4.70 13.23
C GLY A 229 17.52 4.19 12.76
N SER A 230 18.29 3.55 13.63
CA SER A 230 19.53 2.88 13.19
C SER A 230 19.22 1.60 12.41
N GLU A 231 19.99 1.34 11.36
CA GLU A 231 19.88 0.11 10.56
C GLU A 231 20.47 -1.08 11.31
N LEU A 232 19.87 -2.25 11.12
CA LEU A 232 20.46 -3.51 11.55
C LEU A 232 21.80 -3.77 10.85
N PRO A 233 22.73 -4.52 11.47
CA PRO A 233 23.97 -4.89 10.83
C PRO A 233 23.76 -5.64 9.50
N GLY A 234 24.31 -5.10 8.42
CA GLY A 234 24.16 -5.64 7.06
C GLY A 234 23.04 -4.98 6.24
N TRP A 235 22.28 -4.06 6.85
CA TRP A 235 21.20 -3.31 6.23
C TRP A 235 21.60 -1.83 6.00
N PRO A 236 20.96 -1.13 5.03
CA PRO A 236 19.95 -1.65 4.10
C PRO A 236 20.56 -2.58 3.06
N VAL A 237 19.74 -3.51 2.57
CA VAL A 237 20.05 -4.32 1.38
C VAL A 237 19.52 -3.62 0.13
N LYS A 238 19.94 -4.09 -1.04
CA LYS A 238 19.59 -3.47 -2.32
C LYS A 238 19.28 -4.52 -3.38
N THR A 239 18.29 -4.23 -4.21
CA THR A 239 17.98 -4.99 -5.44
C THR A 239 19.07 -4.77 -6.51
N ASP A 240 19.02 -5.55 -7.59
CA ASP A 240 19.98 -5.40 -8.68
C ASP A 240 19.77 -4.06 -9.41
N SER A 241 20.85 -3.50 -9.96
CA SER A 241 20.75 -2.18 -10.61
C SER A 241 20.01 -2.28 -11.95
N PRO A 242 19.05 -1.38 -12.21
CA PRO A 242 18.32 -1.35 -13.47
C PRO A 242 19.21 -0.90 -14.62
N ALA A 243 18.75 -1.10 -15.85
CA ALA A 243 19.47 -0.64 -17.04
C ALA A 243 19.41 0.89 -17.15
N LEU A 244 20.49 1.57 -16.75
CA LEU A 244 20.60 3.04 -16.79
C LEU A 244 21.40 3.57 -17.98
N HIS A 245 21.02 4.75 -18.49
CA HIS A 245 21.77 5.49 -19.52
C HIS A 245 22.98 6.25 -18.93
N THR A 246 23.88 5.55 -18.25
CA THR A 246 25.02 6.14 -17.50
C THR A 246 26.03 6.92 -18.36
N GLY A 247 25.94 6.79 -19.69
CA GLY A 247 26.72 7.57 -20.65
C GLY A 247 26.25 9.03 -20.82
N GLU A 248 25.05 9.38 -20.35
CA GLU A 248 24.49 10.72 -20.47
C GLU A 248 25.13 11.73 -19.53
N ARG A 249 25.02 13.02 -19.85
CA ARG A 249 25.68 14.11 -19.10
C ARG A 249 25.34 14.07 -17.60
N ALA A 250 24.07 13.88 -17.25
CA ALA A 250 23.60 13.95 -15.86
C ALA A 250 24.25 12.88 -14.95
N PHE A 251 24.45 11.67 -15.47
CA PHE A 251 25.18 10.61 -14.75
C PHE A 251 26.70 10.89 -14.72
N LYS A 252 27.27 11.38 -15.83
CA LYS A 252 28.71 11.69 -15.90
C LYS A 252 29.12 12.88 -15.01
N SER A 253 28.23 13.85 -14.81
CA SER A 253 28.47 14.99 -13.91
C SER A 253 28.25 14.64 -12.44
N GLY A 254 27.55 13.54 -12.15
CA GLY A 254 27.14 13.17 -10.79
C GLY A 254 25.89 13.91 -10.31
N GLU A 255 25.20 14.65 -11.19
CA GLU A 255 23.90 15.28 -10.89
C GLU A 255 22.82 14.22 -10.61
N VAL A 256 22.92 13.07 -11.28
CA VAL A 256 22.06 11.89 -11.03
C VAL A 256 22.95 10.72 -10.60
N THR A 257 22.53 10.03 -9.54
CA THR A 257 23.25 8.87 -9.02
C THR A 257 23.11 7.67 -9.95
N THR A 258 24.08 6.75 -9.88
CA THR A 258 23.94 5.39 -10.40
C THR A 258 23.67 4.36 -9.30
N ASP A 259 23.65 4.80 -8.04
CA ASP A 259 23.43 3.94 -6.88
C ASP A 259 21.93 3.83 -6.59
N VAL A 260 21.25 3.06 -7.44
CA VAL A 260 19.84 2.68 -7.34
C VAL A 260 19.69 1.19 -7.69
N GLY A 261 18.66 0.57 -7.15
CA GLY A 261 18.18 -0.76 -7.53
C GLY A 261 16.90 -0.70 -8.35
N GLY A 262 16.38 -1.87 -8.74
CA GLY A 262 15.03 -2.01 -9.29
C GLY A 262 13.99 -1.59 -8.25
N ALA A 263 12.96 -0.87 -8.70
CA ALA A 263 11.95 -0.26 -7.83
C ALA A 263 11.10 -1.32 -7.10
N VAL A 264 11.06 -1.25 -5.78
CA VAL A 264 10.23 -2.12 -4.92
C VAL A 264 8.98 -1.35 -4.52
N LEU A 265 7.83 -1.71 -5.09
CA LEU A 265 6.54 -1.06 -4.83
C LEU A 265 5.62 -1.93 -3.96
N GLY A 266 5.66 -3.24 -4.17
CA GLY A 266 4.92 -4.20 -3.35
C GLY A 266 5.46 -4.24 -1.92
N SER A 267 4.58 -4.48 -0.95
CA SER A 267 5.00 -4.73 0.43
C SER A 267 5.90 -5.97 0.52
N VAL A 268 6.99 -5.87 1.27
CA VAL A 268 7.88 -7.00 1.54
C VAL A 268 7.17 -8.12 2.32
N ALA A 269 7.64 -9.36 2.16
CA ALA A 269 7.20 -10.50 2.96
C ALA A 269 8.31 -10.94 3.93
N VAL A 270 7.95 -11.30 5.15
CA VAL A 270 8.86 -11.74 6.20
C VAL A 270 8.35 -13.04 6.82
N ALA A 271 9.06 -14.15 6.60
CA ALA A 271 8.72 -15.43 7.21
C ALA A 271 9.94 -16.36 7.29
N ASP A 272 9.89 -17.34 8.18
CA ASP A 272 10.89 -18.42 8.23
C ASP A 272 10.53 -19.50 7.21
N THR A 273 11.14 -19.39 6.04
CA THR A 273 10.84 -20.28 4.91
C THR A 273 11.44 -21.67 5.05
N ASN A 274 12.33 -21.88 6.03
CA ASN A 274 13.11 -23.11 6.19
C ASN A 274 12.79 -23.88 7.52
N GLY A 275 12.04 -23.25 8.42
CA GLY A 275 11.59 -23.77 9.71
C GLY A 275 12.69 -23.85 10.79
N ASP A 276 13.76 -23.08 10.69
CA ASP A 276 14.84 -23.05 11.70
C ASP A 276 14.57 -22.09 12.87
N GLY A 277 13.52 -21.27 12.74
CA GLY A 277 13.06 -20.27 13.69
C GLY A 277 13.63 -18.87 13.44
N VAL A 278 14.25 -18.62 12.28
CA VAL A 278 14.79 -17.32 11.89
C VAL A 278 14.04 -16.84 10.65
N PRO A 279 13.31 -15.71 10.72
CA PRO A 279 12.59 -15.19 9.56
C PRO A 279 13.56 -14.61 8.53
N GLU A 280 13.20 -14.71 7.26
CA GLU A 280 13.89 -14.12 6.11
C GLU A 280 13.00 -13.07 5.44
N VAL A 281 13.60 -12.12 4.72
CA VAL A 281 12.90 -11.00 4.08
C VAL A 281 12.91 -11.21 2.56
N PHE A 282 11.76 -11.06 1.92
CA PHE A 282 11.57 -11.17 0.49
C PHE A 282 10.93 -9.90 -0.08
N ALA A 283 11.40 -9.48 -1.23
CA ALA A 283 10.88 -8.34 -1.98
C ALA A 283 10.94 -8.65 -3.47
N ASP A 284 10.06 -8.06 -4.25
CA ASP A 284 10.09 -8.09 -5.70
C ASP A 284 10.22 -6.68 -6.28
N ASP A 285 10.57 -6.60 -7.56
CA ASP A 285 10.78 -5.32 -8.23
C ASP A 285 10.12 -5.20 -9.61
N MET A 286 9.99 -3.94 -10.02
CA MET A 286 9.50 -3.56 -11.35
C MET A 286 10.46 -3.97 -12.48
N GLU A 287 11.67 -4.43 -12.17
CA GLU A 287 12.62 -5.02 -13.12
C GLU A 287 12.43 -6.53 -13.27
N GLY A 288 11.40 -7.13 -12.66
CA GLY A 288 10.98 -8.51 -12.88
C GLY A 288 11.71 -9.52 -12.03
N HIS A 289 12.38 -9.09 -10.96
CA HIS A 289 13.08 -9.95 -10.02
C HIS A 289 12.31 -10.12 -8.70
N VAL A 290 12.53 -11.26 -8.05
CA VAL A 290 12.13 -11.55 -6.68
C VAL A 290 13.39 -11.97 -5.92
N TYR A 291 13.64 -11.33 -4.79
CA TYR A 291 14.84 -11.49 -3.98
C TYR A 291 14.51 -12.03 -2.59
N GLY A 292 15.50 -12.65 -1.93
CA GLY A 292 15.41 -13.03 -0.53
C GLY A 292 16.74 -12.84 0.21
N TRP A 293 16.65 -12.24 1.39
CA TRP A 293 17.78 -11.95 2.27
C TRP A 293 17.58 -12.59 3.65
N ASP A 294 18.66 -13.11 4.23
CA ASP A 294 18.66 -13.48 5.63
C ASP A 294 18.77 -12.24 6.54
N PRO A 295 18.54 -12.36 7.86
CA PRO A 295 18.59 -11.19 8.76
C PRO A 295 19.94 -10.46 8.84
N THR A 296 21.02 -11.05 8.32
CA THR A 296 22.34 -10.40 8.26
C THR A 296 22.55 -9.58 6.98
N GLY A 297 21.51 -9.48 6.13
CA GLY A 297 21.53 -8.77 4.86
C GLY A 297 22.15 -9.58 3.72
N HIS A 298 22.41 -10.89 3.90
CA HIS A 298 22.98 -11.72 2.85
C HIS A 298 21.90 -12.25 1.91
N LYS A 299 22.00 -11.87 0.61
CA LYS A 299 21.11 -12.35 -0.46
C LYS A 299 21.34 -13.85 -0.70
N PHE A 300 20.32 -14.66 -0.53
CA PHE A 300 20.37 -16.11 -0.81
C PHE A 300 19.38 -16.56 -1.90
N PHE A 301 18.43 -15.70 -2.27
CA PHE A 301 17.41 -15.97 -3.29
C PHE A 301 17.34 -14.80 -4.27
N ASP A 302 17.23 -15.12 -5.55
CA ASP A 302 17.12 -14.18 -6.67
C ASP A 302 16.56 -14.95 -7.88
N GLN A 303 15.32 -14.67 -8.27
CA GLN A 303 14.65 -15.29 -9.40
C GLN A 303 14.00 -14.21 -10.26
N GLU A 304 13.87 -14.46 -11.56
CA GLU A 304 13.30 -13.50 -12.53
C GLU A 304 12.05 -14.09 -13.17
N SER A 305 11.07 -13.23 -13.48
CA SER A 305 9.99 -13.55 -14.42
C SER A 305 10.57 -13.94 -15.78
N ASN A 306 9.82 -14.66 -16.62
CA ASN A 306 10.31 -15.00 -17.95
C ASN A 306 10.16 -13.80 -18.91
N PRO A 307 11.25 -13.15 -19.37
CA PRO A 307 11.12 -11.93 -20.18
C PRO A 307 10.46 -12.17 -21.55
N ALA A 308 10.41 -13.43 -22.01
CA ALA A 308 9.69 -13.78 -23.24
C ALA A 308 8.18 -13.57 -23.13
N TYR A 309 7.60 -13.65 -21.92
CA TYR A 309 6.16 -13.49 -21.68
C TYR A 309 5.75 -12.02 -21.63
N SER A 310 6.67 -11.13 -21.28
CA SER A 310 6.47 -9.68 -21.17
C SER A 310 7.03 -8.88 -22.34
N GLY A 311 7.57 -9.52 -23.37
CA GLY A 311 8.06 -8.84 -24.57
C GLY A 311 9.22 -7.88 -24.34
N ARG A 312 9.91 -7.98 -23.19
CA ARG A 312 11.13 -7.21 -22.91
C ARG A 312 12.10 -7.41 -24.07
N PRO A 313 12.73 -6.34 -24.61
CA PRO A 313 13.64 -6.49 -25.73
C PRO A 313 14.82 -7.41 -25.35
N LEU A 314 14.90 -8.59 -25.96
CA LEU A 314 16.00 -9.54 -25.74
C LEU A 314 17.34 -9.02 -26.29
N GLN A 315 17.27 -7.97 -27.12
CA GLN A 315 18.35 -7.16 -27.69
C GLN A 315 17.83 -5.72 -27.86
N PRO A 316 18.68 -4.69 -27.95
CA PRO A 316 18.23 -3.33 -28.22
C PRO A 316 17.32 -3.30 -29.46
N PHE A 317 16.06 -2.89 -29.27
CA PHE A 317 15.07 -2.59 -30.33
C PHE A 317 14.39 -3.76 -31.05
N VAL A 318 14.46 -5.00 -30.53
CA VAL A 318 13.61 -6.10 -31.02
C VAL A 318 12.53 -6.39 -29.99
N GLU A 319 11.30 -5.90 -30.23
CA GLU A 319 10.12 -6.30 -29.47
C GLU A 319 9.56 -7.57 -30.15
N PRO A 320 9.59 -8.74 -29.48
CA PRO A 320 9.23 -10.02 -30.09
C PRO A 320 7.73 -10.21 -30.37
N ARG A 321 6.87 -9.31 -29.87
CA ARG A 321 5.41 -9.32 -29.97
C ARG A 321 4.86 -8.24 -30.91
N TYR A 322 5.67 -7.41 -31.55
CA TYR A 322 5.25 -6.42 -32.53
C TYR A 322 5.50 -6.97 -33.94
N GLN A 323 4.50 -7.65 -34.50
CA GLN A 323 4.43 -7.95 -35.93
C GLN A 323 3.33 -7.13 -36.61
N PRO A 324 3.58 -6.58 -37.83
CA PRO A 324 2.53 -5.95 -38.62
C PRO A 324 1.34 -6.90 -38.82
N GLY A 325 0.16 -6.53 -38.30
CA GLY A 325 -1.06 -7.34 -38.35
C GLY A 325 -1.46 -8.02 -37.04
N GLN A 326 -0.67 -7.90 -35.97
CA GLN A 326 -1.07 -8.27 -34.60
C GLN A 326 -1.80 -7.10 -33.90
N SER A 327 -2.46 -7.41 -32.78
CA SER A 327 -3.28 -6.45 -32.00
C SER A 327 -2.53 -5.13 -31.71
N THR A 328 -3.23 -4.00 -31.79
CA THR A 328 -2.65 -2.67 -31.53
C THR A 328 -2.45 -2.35 -30.04
N PHE A 329 -2.91 -3.20 -29.11
CA PHE A 329 -2.80 -2.96 -27.66
C PHE A 329 -2.16 -4.17 -26.95
N HIS A 330 -0.85 -4.11 -26.69
CA HIS A 330 -0.15 -5.07 -25.83
C HIS A 330 0.19 -4.39 -24.50
N ARG A 331 -0.62 -4.65 -23.47
CA ARG A 331 -0.53 -3.95 -22.17
C ARG A 331 0.02 -4.81 -21.01
N THR A 332 0.57 -6.00 -21.29
CA THR A 332 1.36 -6.79 -20.31
C THR A 332 2.78 -6.24 -20.23
N GLN A 333 3.35 -6.18 -19.03
CA GLN A 333 4.67 -5.60 -18.78
C GLN A 333 5.61 -6.63 -18.13
N HIS A 334 6.91 -6.31 -18.15
CA HIS A 334 7.88 -6.98 -17.30
C HIS A 334 7.81 -6.38 -15.91
N GLY A 335 8.07 -7.14 -14.86
CA GLY A 335 8.03 -6.63 -13.49
C GLY A 335 6.96 -7.26 -12.62
N PHE A 336 7.20 -7.13 -11.33
CA PHE A 336 6.25 -7.40 -10.26
C PHE A 336 5.91 -6.07 -9.59
N ILE A 337 4.60 -5.77 -9.51
CA ILE A 337 4.05 -4.65 -8.74
C ILE A 337 3.21 -5.15 -7.56
N ALA A 338 2.65 -6.35 -7.69
CA ALA A 338 2.10 -7.13 -6.58
C ALA A 338 3.23 -7.51 -5.61
N SER A 339 2.88 -7.93 -4.39
CA SER A 339 3.83 -8.39 -3.38
C SER A 339 4.15 -9.88 -3.52
N PRO A 340 5.34 -10.34 -3.06
CA PRO A 340 5.60 -11.75 -2.91
C PRO A 340 4.77 -12.31 -1.74
N VAL A 341 4.31 -13.55 -1.89
CA VAL A 341 3.54 -14.30 -0.89
C VAL A 341 4.31 -15.57 -0.53
N LEU A 342 4.42 -15.87 0.76
CA LEU A 342 5.16 -17.04 1.24
C LEU A 342 4.19 -18.08 1.76
N ALA A 343 4.16 -19.30 1.23
CA ALA A 343 3.25 -20.36 1.70
C ALA A 343 3.79 -21.76 1.40
N ASP A 344 3.45 -22.75 2.23
CA ASP A 344 3.77 -24.16 1.98
C ASP A 344 2.73 -24.76 1.00
N LEU A 345 3.00 -24.62 -0.31
CA LEU A 345 2.08 -25.07 -1.37
C LEU A 345 2.01 -26.59 -1.46
N ASN A 346 3.10 -27.27 -1.10
CA ASN A 346 3.25 -28.70 -1.35
C ASN A 346 3.09 -29.58 -0.09
N GLY A 347 3.07 -28.97 1.10
CA GLY A 347 2.85 -29.61 2.40
C GLY A 347 4.10 -30.26 3.01
N ASP A 348 5.31 -29.81 2.64
CA ASP A 348 6.57 -30.37 3.17
C ASP A 348 7.10 -29.67 4.43
N GLY A 349 6.39 -28.64 4.91
CA GLY A 349 6.75 -27.83 6.07
C GLY A 349 7.79 -26.76 5.76
N LYS A 350 8.02 -26.41 4.49
CA LYS A 350 8.79 -25.25 4.05
C LYS A 350 7.91 -24.39 3.17
N MET A 351 8.19 -23.09 3.15
CA MET A 351 7.41 -22.16 2.34
C MET A 351 8.07 -21.95 0.99
N GLU A 352 7.25 -21.99 -0.06
CA GLU A 352 7.56 -21.50 -1.39
C GLU A 352 7.36 -19.98 -1.47
N VAL A 353 8.04 -19.36 -2.45
CA VAL A 353 7.88 -17.95 -2.82
C VAL A 353 6.94 -17.87 -4.02
N ILE A 354 5.82 -17.16 -3.88
CA ILE A 354 4.79 -16.98 -4.90
C ILE A 354 4.80 -15.52 -5.34
N ALA A 355 4.80 -15.26 -6.65
CA ALA A 355 4.75 -13.90 -7.20
C ALA A 355 3.85 -13.83 -8.42
N ALA A 356 3.03 -12.78 -8.51
CA ALA A 356 2.11 -12.56 -9.62
C ALA A 356 2.62 -11.44 -10.53
N GLY A 357 2.93 -11.78 -11.78
CA GLY A 357 3.60 -10.89 -12.72
C GLY A 357 2.66 -10.11 -13.62
N MET A 358 3.09 -8.90 -14.01
CA MET A 358 2.40 -8.07 -15.01
C MET A 358 2.39 -8.69 -16.42
N ASP A 359 3.01 -9.87 -16.57
CA ASP A 359 3.09 -10.70 -17.76
C ASP A 359 1.98 -11.78 -17.84
N ARG A 360 0.99 -11.73 -16.94
CA ARG A 360 -0.15 -12.67 -16.79
C ARG A 360 0.17 -13.99 -16.07
N HIS A 361 1.34 -14.11 -15.46
CA HIS A 361 1.75 -15.37 -14.85
C HIS A 361 1.79 -15.30 -13.34
N VAL A 362 1.33 -16.36 -12.70
CA VAL A 362 1.68 -16.65 -11.30
C VAL A 362 2.87 -17.59 -11.31
N TYR A 363 3.93 -17.17 -10.65
CA TYR A 363 5.15 -17.92 -10.44
C TYR A 363 5.18 -18.50 -9.04
N ALA A 364 5.84 -19.64 -8.88
CA ALA A 364 6.16 -20.19 -7.58
C ALA A 364 7.54 -20.87 -7.62
N TRP A 365 8.37 -20.61 -6.62
CA TRP A 365 9.70 -21.20 -6.47
C TRP A 365 9.90 -21.76 -5.06
N HIS A 366 10.65 -22.85 -4.99
CA HIS A 366 11.22 -23.31 -3.73
C HIS A 366 12.32 -22.34 -3.26
N ARG A 367 12.64 -22.34 -1.97
CA ARG A 367 13.69 -21.49 -1.36
C ARG A 367 15.06 -21.59 -2.04
N ASP A 368 15.35 -22.68 -2.74
CA ASP A 368 16.61 -22.85 -3.49
C ASP A 368 16.60 -22.24 -4.91
N GLY A 369 15.50 -21.57 -5.27
CA GLY A 369 15.29 -20.94 -6.57
C GLY A 369 14.74 -21.89 -7.64
N THR A 370 14.57 -23.17 -7.36
CA THR A 370 13.97 -24.09 -8.34
C THR A 370 12.46 -23.85 -8.46
N PRO A 371 11.89 -23.88 -9.68
CA PRO A 371 10.46 -23.66 -9.86
C PRO A 371 9.66 -24.81 -9.26
N VAL A 372 8.53 -24.49 -8.64
CA VAL A 372 7.55 -25.47 -8.17
C VAL A 372 6.94 -26.18 -9.37
N SER A 373 6.73 -27.49 -9.25
CA SER A 373 6.14 -28.27 -10.35
C SER A 373 4.74 -27.74 -10.71
N GLY A 374 4.53 -27.44 -11.99
CA GLY A 374 3.25 -26.88 -12.48
C GLY A 374 3.25 -25.36 -12.66
N PHE A 375 4.29 -24.66 -12.17
CA PHE A 375 4.46 -23.21 -12.31
C PHE A 375 5.55 -22.85 -13.34
N PRO A 376 5.46 -21.67 -14.00
CA PRO A 376 4.42 -20.66 -13.86
C PRO A 376 3.07 -21.04 -14.49
N VAL A 377 1.99 -20.44 -14.00
CA VAL A 377 0.62 -20.59 -14.53
C VAL A 377 0.21 -19.33 -15.28
N LEU A 378 -0.15 -19.45 -16.56
CA LEU A 378 -0.76 -18.37 -17.34
C LEU A 378 -2.22 -18.18 -16.88
N VAL A 379 -2.55 -16.98 -16.42
CA VAL A 379 -3.87 -16.64 -15.89
C VAL A 379 -4.64 -15.82 -16.92
N VAL A 380 -5.64 -16.46 -17.55
CA VAL A 380 -6.51 -15.87 -18.56
C VAL A 380 -7.77 -16.71 -18.75
N ASP A 381 -8.90 -16.10 -19.10
CA ASP A 381 -10.17 -16.82 -19.20
C ASP A 381 -10.13 -17.76 -20.41
N PRO A 382 -10.06 -19.09 -20.20
CA PRO A 382 -9.90 -20.04 -21.30
C PRO A 382 -11.12 -20.05 -22.23
N THR A 383 -12.27 -19.56 -21.77
CA THR A 383 -13.48 -19.45 -22.59
C THR A 383 -13.44 -18.28 -23.57
N LYS A 384 -12.56 -17.30 -23.35
CA LYS A 384 -12.38 -16.10 -24.17
C LYS A 384 -11.18 -16.17 -25.10
N VAL A 385 -10.27 -17.10 -24.86
CA VAL A 385 -9.05 -17.31 -25.65
C VAL A 385 -9.34 -18.09 -26.94
N GLN A 386 -8.77 -17.62 -28.06
CA GLN A 386 -8.73 -18.31 -29.34
C GLN A 386 -7.46 -19.16 -29.48
N SER A 387 -6.29 -18.59 -29.14
CA SER A 387 -5.00 -19.29 -29.18
C SER A 387 -3.98 -18.61 -28.26
N ILE A 388 -2.96 -19.38 -27.86
CA ILE A 388 -1.81 -18.92 -27.06
C ILE A 388 -0.55 -19.27 -27.84
N ASP A 389 0.35 -18.31 -28.03
CA ASP A 389 1.67 -18.60 -28.58
C ASP A 389 2.49 -19.45 -27.58
N PRO A 390 3.02 -20.63 -27.97
CA PRO A 390 3.66 -21.54 -27.03
C PRO A 390 5.05 -21.07 -26.53
N THR A 391 5.60 -19.98 -27.08
CA THR A 391 6.91 -19.43 -26.68
C THR A 391 6.75 -18.13 -25.92
N THR A 392 5.94 -17.20 -26.44
CA THR A 392 5.76 -15.86 -25.85
C THR A 392 4.54 -15.79 -24.94
N HIS A 393 3.70 -16.84 -24.92
CA HIS A 393 2.42 -16.87 -24.21
C HIS A 393 1.49 -15.72 -24.60
N GLN A 394 1.71 -15.11 -25.77
CA GLN A 394 0.83 -14.08 -26.31
C GLN A 394 -0.57 -14.67 -26.54
N VAL A 395 -1.55 -14.07 -25.89
CA VAL A 395 -2.95 -14.46 -26.00
C VAL A 395 -3.59 -13.79 -27.21
N THR A 396 -4.24 -14.58 -28.06
CA THR A 396 -5.21 -14.09 -29.04
C THR A 396 -6.61 -14.39 -28.51
N PHE A 397 -7.41 -13.35 -28.28
CA PHE A 397 -8.81 -13.49 -27.87
C PHE A 397 -9.72 -13.81 -29.06
N LYS A 398 -10.86 -14.46 -28.78
CA LYS A 398 -11.89 -14.68 -29.79
C LYS A 398 -12.47 -13.33 -30.26
N PRO A 399 -12.88 -13.19 -31.54
CA PRO A 399 -13.47 -11.95 -32.05
C PRO A 399 -14.71 -11.47 -31.29
N ASP A 400 -15.45 -12.39 -30.68
CA ASP A 400 -16.66 -12.16 -29.89
C ASP A 400 -16.42 -12.14 -28.37
N ALA A 401 -15.14 -12.10 -27.94
CA ALA A 401 -14.83 -12.13 -26.51
C ALA A 401 -15.34 -10.89 -25.76
N GLY A 402 -15.54 -9.77 -26.46
CA GLY A 402 -15.80 -8.45 -25.86
C GLY A 402 -14.62 -7.94 -25.04
N SER A 403 -13.41 -8.42 -25.31
CA SER A 403 -12.23 -8.05 -24.52
C SER A 403 -11.86 -6.59 -24.77
N LEU A 404 -11.75 -5.82 -23.71
CA LEU A 404 -11.23 -4.44 -23.73
C LEU A 404 -9.69 -4.40 -23.68
N GLN A 405 -9.05 -5.56 -23.83
CA GLN A 405 -7.62 -5.77 -23.94
C GLN A 405 -6.74 -5.17 -22.83
N GLN A 406 -6.95 -5.61 -21.59
CA GLN A 406 -5.95 -5.54 -20.50
C GLN A 406 -5.88 -6.86 -19.74
N GLY A 407 -4.76 -7.12 -19.08
CA GLY A 407 -4.55 -8.40 -18.39
C GLY A 407 -3.15 -8.54 -17.80
N ALA A 408 -2.55 -7.46 -17.31
CA ALA A 408 -1.50 -7.61 -16.31
C ALA A 408 -2.10 -8.25 -15.05
N ILE A 409 -1.26 -8.84 -14.21
CA ILE A 409 -1.61 -9.09 -12.82
C ILE A 409 -0.85 -8.06 -12.00
N VAL A 410 -1.60 -7.18 -11.35
CA VAL A 410 -1.08 -6.19 -10.39
C VAL A 410 -1.57 -6.49 -8.97
N ASP A 411 -2.25 -7.63 -8.82
CA ASP A 411 -2.98 -8.08 -7.65
C ASP A 411 -2.10 -9.02 -6.82
N THR A 412 -1.94 -8.73 -5.52
CA THR A 412 -1.26 -9.65 -4.61
C THR A 412 -2.17 -10.86 -4.33
N PRO A 413 -1.75 -12.10 -4.66
CA PRO A 413 -2.60 -13.26 -4.44
C PRO A 413 -2.93 -13.49 -2.96
N ALA A 414 -4.09 -14.05 -2.66
CA ALA A 414 -4.35 -14.67 -1.36
C ALA A 414 -4.09 -16.17 -1.42
N VAL A 415 -3.55 -16.75 -0.36
CA VAL A 415 -3.12 -18.16 -0.33
C VAL A 415 -3.64 -18.86 0.92
N GLY A 416 -4.59 -19.79 0.74
CA GLY A 416 -5.26 -20.51 1.81
C GLY A 416 -5.97 -21.77 1.31
N ASP A 417 -6.23 -22.74 2.19
CA ASP A 417 -6.88 -24.01 1.84
C ASP A 417 -8.38 -23.81 1.64
N LEU A 418 -8.83 -23.70 0.38
CA LEU A 418 -10.23 -23.46 0.06
C LEU A 418 -11.03 -24.76 -0.04
N ASN A 419 -10.37 -25.86 -0.38
CA ASN A 419 -11.02 -27.12 -0.72
C ASN A 419 -11.01 -28.16 0.44
N GLY A 420 -10.21 -27.91 1.48
CA GLY A 420 -10.07 -28.71 2.70
C GLY A 420 -9.14 -29.93 2.58
N ASP A 421 -8.23 -29.96 1.60
CA ASP A 421 -7.30 -31.07 1.37
C ASP A 421 -5.96 -30.93 2.13
N GLY A 422 -5.76 -29.83 2.86
CA GLY A 422 -4.57 -29.53 3.61
C GLY A 422 -3.44 -28.91 2.78
N LYS A 423 -3.69 -28.52 1.52
CA LYS A 423 -2.79 -27.70 0.71
C LYS A 423 -3.49 -26.39 0.32
N PRO A 424 -2.79 -25.26 0.34
CA PRO A 424 -3.42 -23.99 0.03
C PRO A 424 -3.57 -23.80 -1.49
N GLU A 425 -4.70 -23.21 -1.89
CA GLU A 425 -4.91 -22.65 -3.22
C GLU A 425 -4.45 -21.20 -3.30
N ILE A 426 -4.11 -20.76 -4.51
CA ILE A 426 -3.72 -19.37 -4.79
C ILE A 426 -4.90 -18.65 -5.47
N VAL A 427 -5.46 -17.65 -4.82
CA VAL A 427 -6.53 -16.80 -5.36
C VAL A 427 -5.91 -15.53 -5.90
N VAL A 428 -6.19 -15.19 -7.17
CA VAL A 428 -5.57 -14.02 -7.82
C VAL A 428 -6.53 -13.35 -8.80
N GLY A 429 -6.56 -12.03 -8.73
CA GLY A 429 -7.25 -11.14 -9.64
C GLY A 429 -6.45 -10.86 -10.92
N THR A 430 -7.13 -10.41 -11.96
CA THR A 430 -6.48 -10.02 -13.22
C THR A 430 -7.05 -8.71 -13.72
N ASN A 431 -6.28 -7.97 -14.52
CA ASN A 431 -6.80 -6.82 -15.25
C ASN A 431 -7.62 -7.21 -16.49
N GLU A 432 -8.13 -8.44 -16.56
CA GLU A 432 -9.01 -8.84 -17.64
C GLU A 432 -10.31 -8.07 -17.56
N GLU A 433 -10.74 -7.46 -18.67
CA GLU A 433 -12.02 -6.79 -18.77
C GLU A 433 -12.76 -7.26 -20.02
N TYR A 434 -14.02 -7.64 -19.83
CA TYR A 434 -14.92 -8.07 -20.88
C TYR A 434 -16.20 -7.23 -20.83
N ALA A 435 -16.53 -6.58 -21.95
CA ALA A 435 -17.79 -5.86 -22.11
C ALA A 435 -18.98 -6.75 -21.70
N ALA A 436 -19.87 -6.21 -20.87
CA ALA A 436 -20.93 -6.98 -20.23
C ALA A 436 -21.87 -7.64 -21.24
N ASP A 437 -22.19 -6.96 -22.34
CA ASP A 437 -23.05 -7.43 -23.43
C ASP A 437 -22.50 -8.71 -24.12
N SER A 438 -21.19 -8.80 -24.19
CA SER A 438 -20.41 -9.90 -24.78
C SER A 438 -20.03 -10.97 -23.75
N ASP A 439 -20.41 -10.76 -22.48
CA ASP A 439 -20.06 -11.65 -21.37
C ASP A 439 -21.27 -12.20 -20.60
N GLY A 440 -22.45 -12.20 -21.24
CA GLY A 440 -23.67 -12.77 -20.67
C GLY A 440 -24.39 -11.84 -19.70
N GLY A 441 -24.13 -10.54 -19.80
CA GLY A 441 -24.67 -9.49 -18.94
C GLY A 441 -23.71 -9.10 -17.81
N TRP A 442 -24.04 -7.99 -17.16
CA TRP A 442 -23.33 -7.49 -15.98
C TRP A 442 -23.62 -8.40 -14.78
N ASN A 443 -22.59 -8.86 -14.04
CA ASN A 443 -22.77 -9.85 -12.98
C ASN A 443 -23.37 -9.28 -11.67
N ALA A 444 -24.39 -8.43 -11.74
CA ALA A 444 -25.00 -7.76 -10.59
C ALA A 444 -26.47 -8.16 -10.39
N ALA A 445 -26.80 -8.85 -9.29
CA ALA A 445 -28.18 -9.21 -8.99
C ALA A 445 -29.09 -7.98 -8.70
N PRO A 446 -30.34 -7.92 -9.25
CA PRO A 446 -31.21 -6.73 -9.23
C PRO A 446 -31.60 -6.13 -7.88
N ALA A 447 -31.58 -6.92 -6.79
CA ALA A 447 -32.09 -6.48 -5.48
C ALA A 447 -31.16 -5.49 -4.77
N ASN A 448 -29.88 -5.46 -5.15
CA ASN A 448 -28.89 -4.47 -4.69
C ASN A 448 -28.64 -3.39 -5.77
N SER A 449 -29.23 -3.49 -6.96
CA SER A 449 -28.88 -2.67 -8.13
C SER A 449 -30.01 -1.84 -8.72
N ALA A 450 -31.11 -1.61 -7.98
CA ALA A 450 -32.22 -0.79 -8.48
C ALA A 450 -31.75 0.61 -8.97
N SER A 451 -30.76 1.20 -8.30
CA SER A 451 -30.13 2.46 -8.67
C SER A 451 -29.23 2.34 -9.91
N PHE A 452 -28.48 1.25 -10.07
CA PHE A 452 -27.65 1.00 -11.27
C PHE A 452 -28.49 0.61 -12.50
N ASN A 453 -29.64 -0.05 -12.30
CA ASN A 453 -30.59 -0.35 -13.38
C ASN A 453 -31.17 0.92 -14.02
N LEU A 454 -31.18 2.05 -13.30
CA LEU A 454 -31.57 3.35 -13.87
C LEU A 454 -30.48 3.90 -14.81
N LEU A 455 -29.20 3.72 -14.49
CA LEU A 455 -28.08 4.11 -15.36
C LEU A 455 -28.08 3.31 -16.66
N ASP A 456 -28.29 2.00 -16.55
CA ASP A 456 -28.44 1.10 -17.70
C ASP A 456 -29.65 1.50 -18.59
N GLN A 457 -30.78 1.86 -17.99
CA GLN A 457 -31.96 2.37 -18.72
C GLN A 457 -31.73 3.73 -19.37
N ILE A 458 -30.94 4.61 -18.74
CA ILE A 458 -30.57 5.91 -19.31
C ILE A 458 -29.65 5.70 -20.52
N ASP A 459 -28.67 4.80 -20.43
CA ASP A 459 -27.81 4.46 -21.57
C ASP A 459 -28.63 3.91 -22.74
N HIS A 460 -29.43 2.87 -22.50
CA HIS A 460 -30.31 2.30 -23.52
C HIS A 460 -31.23 3.35 -24.14
N GLY A 461 -31.77 4.28 -23.34
CA GLY A 461 -32.58 5.39 -23.83
C GLY A 461 -31.82 6.40 -24.69
N ILE A 462 -30.57 6.72 -24.34
CA ILE A 462 -29.68 7.58 -25.12
C ILE A 462 -29.31 6.90 -26.45
N GLN A 463 -28.97 5.61 -26.42
CA GLN A 463 -28.64 4.85 -27.62
C GLN A 463 -29.84 4.70 -28.56
N ASP A 464 -31.02 4.34 -28.02
CA ASP A 464 -32.26 4.29 -28.78
C ASP A 464 -32.58 5.64 -29.44
N PHE A 465 -32.33 6.75 -28.74
CA PHE A 465 -32.51 8.09 -29.28
C PHE A 465 -31.47 8.42 -30.36
N LYS A 466 -30.20 8.05 -30.18
CA LYS A 466 -29.13 8.21 -31.18
C LYS A 466 -29.46 7.44 -32.46
N ASP A 467 -29.90 6.19 -32.34
CA ASP A 467 -30.30 5.34 -33.45
C ASP A 467 -31.51 5.91 -34.20
N GLN A 468 -32.52 6.39 -33.47
CA GLN A 468 -33.68 7.07 -34.07
C GLN A 468 -33.27 8.39 -34.76
N CYS A 469 -32.42 9.19 -34.13
CA CYS A 469 -31.90 10.45 -34.67
C CYS A 469 -31.08 10.20 -35.95
N ALA A 470 -30.24 9.17 -35.96
CA ALA A 470 -29.46 8.76 -37.11
C ALA A 470 -30.36 8.26 -38.25
N ALA A 471 -31.37 7.45 -37.93
CA ALA A 471 -32.38 6.99 -38.89
C ALA A 471 -33.22 8.14 -39.48
N MET A 472 -33.35 9.25 -38.75
CA MET A 472 -33.99 10.49 -39.22
C MET A 472 -33.06 11.44 -39.99
N GLY A 473 -31.78 11.08 -40.16
CA GLY A 473 -30.81 11.87 -40.93
C GLY A 473 -30.18 13.05 -40.17
N GLY A 474 -30.14 13.01 -38.83
CA GLY A 474 -29.70 14.12 -37.97
C GLY A 474 -28.19 14.46 -37.99
N GLY A 475 -27.35 13.70 -38.69
CA GLY A 475 -25.94 14.07 -38.95
C GLY A 475 -25.13 14.40 -37.69
N SER A 476 -24.40 15.53 -37.70
CA SER A 476 -23.53 15.96 -36.58
C SER A 476 -24.28 16.28 -35.28
N VAL A 477 -25.61 16.46 -35.33
CA VAL A 477 -26.42 16.72 -34.13
C VAL A 477 -26.56 15.45 -33.30
N CYS A 478 -26.70 14.28 -33.94
CA CYS A 478 -26.76 13.00 -33.23
C CYS A 478 -25.38 12.60 -32.66
N ASN A 479 -24.29 12.99 -33.34
CA ASN A 479 -22.91 12.70 -32.92
C ASN A 479 -22.39 13.62 -31.80
N ASN A 480 -23.08 14.73 -31.53
CA ASN A 480 -22.76 15.65 -30.44
C ASN A 480 -23.56 15.36 -29.16
N LEU A 481 -24.39 14.32 -29.16
CA LEU A 481 -25.02 13.83 -27.94
C LEU A 481 -23.97 13.04 -27.15
N PRO A 482 -23.72 13.37 -25.88
CA PRO A 482 -22.78 12.61 -25.06
C PRO A 482 -23.19 11.14 -25.05
N ASP A 483 -22.23 10.23 -25.18
CA ASP A 483 -22.43 8.82 -24.87
C ASP A 483 -22.90 8.68 -23.42
N ALA A 484 -23.63 7.60 -23.12
CA ALA A 484 -23.86 7.32 -21.71
C ALA A 484 -22.50 7.07 -21.07
N PRO A 485 -22.27 7.62 -19.87
CA PRO A 485 -20.91 7.82 -19.38
C PRO A 485 -20.23 6.59 -18.81
N LEU A 486 -20.81 5.39 -18.95
CA LEU A 486 -20.33 4.17 -18.31
C LEU A 486 -20.27 3.04 -19.33
N ASN A 487 -19.19 2.27 -19.30
CA ASN A 487 -18.98 1.05 -20.07
C ASN A 487 -18.99 -0.17 -19.14
N PRO A 488 -20.17 -0.74 -18.79
CA PRO A 488 -20.25 -1.88 -17.89
C PRO A 488 -19.45 -3.08 -18.42
N ALA A 489 -18.63 -3.65 -17.55
CA ALA A 489 -17.78 -4.79 -17.87
C ALA A 489 -17.82 -5.84 -16.76
N ASN A 490 -17.18 -6.97 -17.01
CA ASN A 490 -16.84 -7.95 -15.98
C ASN A 490 -15.36 -8.30 -16.06
N THR A 491 -14.74 -8.46 -14.90
CA THR A 491 -13.39 -8.99 -14.74
C THR A 491 -13.39 -10.44 -14.24
N ARG A 492 -12.21 -10.99 -13.96
CA ARG A 492 -11.97 -12.37 -13.55
C ARG A 492 -11.09 -12.44 -12.32
N LEU A 493 -11.57 -13.23 -11.36
CA LEU A 493 -10.81 -13.73 -10.22
C LEU A 493 -10.62 -15.23 -10.41
N TYR A 494 -9.43 -15.74 -10.11
CA TYR A 494 -9.04 -17.14 -10.27
C TYR A 494 -8.74 -17.77 -8.92
N ALA A 495 -8.93 -19.08 -8.81
CA ALA A 495 -8.37 -19.89 -7.73
C ALA A 495 -7.57 -21.02 -8.39
N ILE A 496 -6.27 -21.07 -8.10
CA ILE A 496 -5.27 -21.94 -8.71
C ILE A 496 -4.93 -23.06 -7.72
N GLN A 497 -4.94 -24.28 -8.22
CA GLN A 497 -4.53 -25.49 -7.51
C GLN A 497 -3.07 -25.41 -7.07
N SER A 498 -2.73 -26.01 -5.93
CA SER A 498 -1.37 -25.94 -5.38
C SER A 498 -0.30 -26.62 -6.26
N ASP A 499 -0.70 -27.52 -7.17
CA ASP A 499 0.15 -28.17 -8.17
C ASP A 499 0.02 -27.57 -9.59
N GLY A 500 -0.66 -26.42 -9.72
CA GLY A 500 -0.73 -25.61 -10.95
C GLY A 500 -1.08 -26.43 -12.19
N ASN A 501 -0.29 -26.27 -13.26
CA ASN A 501 -0.54 -26.95 -14.54
C ASN A 501 -0.39 -28.48 -14.50
N GLN A 502 0.12 -29.06 -13.39
CA GLN A 502 0.17 -30.52 -13.23
C GLN A 502 -1.16 -31.10 -12.73
N HIS A 503 -2.07 -30.24 -12.26
CA HIS A 503 -3.36 -30.69 -11.79
C HIS A 503 -4.19 -31.35 -12.91
N ALA A 504 -4.81 -32.48 -12.60
CA ALA A 504 -5.66 -33.18 -13.55
C ALA A 504 -6.93 -32.35 -13.86
N GLY A 505 -7.04 -31.86 -15.09
CA GLY A 505 -8.17 -31.00 -15.52
C GLY A 505 -7.81 -29.53 -15.70
N GLY A 506 -6.56 -29.15 -15.40
CA GLY A 506 -6.06 -27.79 -15.53
C GLY A 506 -5.83 -27.11 -14.18
N PRO A 507 -5.16 -25.94 -14.19
CA PRO A 507 -4.66 -25.31 -12.98
C PRO A 507 -5.72 -24.68 -12.09
N PHE A 508 -6.96 -24.50 -12.56
CA PHE A 508 -7.98 -23.76 -11.82
C PHE A 508 -8.95 -24.68 -11.08
N LEU A 509 -9.39 -24.26 -9.89
CA LEU A 509 -10.44 -24.94 -9.14
C LEU A 509 -11.73 -25.08 -9.98
N PRO A 510 -12.51 -26.16 -9.79
CA PRO A 510 -13.79 -26.32 -10.48
C PRO A 510 -14.75 -25.13 -10.23
N GLY A 511 -15.24 -24.53 -11.32
CA GLY A 511 -16.18 -23.40 -11.27
C GLY A 511 -15.51 -22.03 -11.45
N TRP A 512 -14.18 -21.97 -11.43
CA TRP A 512 -13.39 -20.77 -11.67
C TRP A 512 -13.02 -20.59 -13.16
N PRO A 513 -12.74 -19.36 -13.62
CA PRO A 513 -12.75 -18.10 -12.87
C PRO A 513 -14.14 -17.57 -12.47
N ALA A 514 -14.18 -16.82 -11.37
CA ALA A 514 -15.36 -16.07 -10.92
C ALA A 514 -15.44 -14.70 -11.63
N LYS A 515 -16.65 -14.17 -11.81
CA LYS A 515 -16.88 -12.87 -12.46
C LYS A 515 -17.13 -11.77 -11.43
N LEU A 516 -16.42 -10.65 -11.54
CA LEU A 516 -16.72 -9.45 -10.78
C LEU A 516 -17.21 -8.36 -11.72
N ALA A 517 -18.27 -7.67 -11.34
CA ALA A 517 -18.90 -6.62 -12.11
C ALA A 517 -18.12 -5.30 -11.96
N ILE A 518 -17.86 -4.63 -13.09
CA ILE A 518 -17.17 -3.34 -13.21
C ILE A 518 -18.18 -2.30 -13.71
N VAL A 519 -18.25 -1.14 -13.07
CA VAL A 519 -19.20 -0.08 -13.46
C VAL A 519 -18.75 0.58 -14.76
N ASP A 520 -17.46 0.89 -14.89
CA ASP A 520 -16.88 1.51 -16.09
C ASP A 520 -15.51 0.90 -16.42
N GLY A 521 -15.43 0.17 -17.54
CA GLY A 521 -14.18 -0.44 -18.02
C GLY A 521 -13.19 0.57 -18.59
N GLU A 522 -11.91 0.20 -18.64
CA GLU A 522 -10.78 1.05 -19.04
C GLU A 522 -10.65 2.36 -18.23
N LEU A 523 -10.98 2.34 -16.93
CA LEU A 523 -10.96 3.53 -16.05
C LEU A 523 -9.56 4.19 -15.98
N LEU A 524 -8.51 3.43 -15.66
CA LEU A 524 -7.12 3.91 -15.65
C LEU A 524 -6.14 2.81 -16.09
N PRO A 525 -5.17 3.13 -16.99
CA PRO A 525 -4.12 2.20 -17.40
C PRO A 525 -3.43 1.46 -16.25
N ILE A 526 -3.44 0.12 -16.28
CA ILE A 526 -2.72 -0.83 -15.38
C ILE A 526 -3.23 -0.86 -13.93
N VAL A 527 -3.40 0.27 -13.26
CA VAL A 527 -3.73 0.32 -11.82
C VAL A 527 -5.22 0.57 -11.53
N GLY A 528 -6.03 0.84 -12.55
CA GLY A 528 -7.47 0.98 -12.41
C GLY A 528 -8.21 0.14 -13.43
N GLU A 529 -7.85 -1.14 -13.55
CA GLU A 529 -8.55 -2.13 -14.39
C GLU A 529 -8.74 -3.44 -13.65
N GLY A 530 -9.81 -4.15 -14.01
CA GLY A 530 -10.06 -5.50 -13.51
C GLY A 530 -10.13 -5.58 -11.98
N VAL A 531 -9.37 -6.51 -11.41
CA VAL A 531 -9.27 -6.68 -9.95
C VAL A 531 -8.02 -5.94 -9.45
N THR A 532 -8.23 -4.83 -8.75
CA THR A 532 -7.17 -4.10 -8.03
C THR A 532 -7.38 -4.11 -6.52
N GLY A 533 -8.50 -4.68 -6.04
CA GLY A 533 -8.71 -4.96 -4.63
C GLY A 533 -8.30 -6.38 -4.31
N TYR A 534 -7.14 -6.53 -3.66
CA TYR A 534 -6.50 -7.82 -3.44
C TYR A 534 -7.45 -8.81 -2.75
N PRO A 535 -7.58 -10.04 -3.24
CA PRO A 535 -8.52 -11.00 -2.69
C PRO A 535 -8.16 -11.32 -1.25
N VAL A 536 -9.16 -11.63 -0.44
CA VAL A 536 -8.96 -12.02 0.96
C VAL A 536 -9.71 -13.31 1.25
N ILE A 537 -9.14 -14.16 2.09
CA ILE A 537 -9.71 -15.44 2.51
C ILE A 537 -10.11 -15.34 3.99
N GLY A 538 -11.27 -15.89 4.33
CA GLY A 538 -11.70 -15.98 5.72
C GLY A 538 -12.88 -16.93 5.91
N ASP A 539 -13.09 -17.39 7.14
CA ASP A 539 -14.22 -18.25 7.48
C ASP A 539 -15.52 -17.43 7.59
N VAL A 540 -16.38 -17.56 6.57
CA VAL A 540 -17.63 -16.79 6.47
C VAL A 540 -18.84 -17.71 6.45
N SER A 541 -19.77 -17.43 7.37
CA SER A 541 -21.07 -18.11 7.50
C SER A 541 -22.14 -17.42 6.64
N CYS A 542 -22.36 -17.94 5.44
CA CYS A 542 -23.38 -17.39 4.54
C CYS A 542 -24.80 -17.88 4.91
N ASN A 543 -25.84 -17.27 4.35
CA ASN A 543 -27.25 -17.53 4.68
C ASN A 543 -27.63 -19.03 4.68
N GLY A 544 -27.59 -19.68 5.84
CA GLY A 544 -27.93 -21.09 6.03
C GLY A 544 -26.90 -22.10 5.49
N GLY A 545 -25.69 -21.65 5.14
CA GLY A 545 -24.56 -22.49 4.73
C GLY A 545 -23.73 -23.01 5.91
N THR A 546 -22.82 -23.94 5.63
CA THR A 546 -21.79 -24.35 6.60
C THR A 546 -20.64 -23.35 6.60
N ASP A 547 -20.12 -23.08 7.80
CA ASP A 547 -18.86 -22.36 8.01
C ASP A 547 -17.74 -23.01 7.17
N GLY A 548 -16.82 -22.18 6.71
CA GLY A 548 -15.63 -22.56 5.98
C GLY A 548 -15.06 -21.40 5.16
N PRO A 549 -13.90 -21.61 4.53
CA PRO A 549 -13.18 -20.57 3.79
C PRO A 549 -14.04 -20.02 2.65
N LYS A 550 -14.07 -18.70 2.54
CA LYS A 550 -14.67 -17.91 1.45
C LYS A 550 -13.69 -16.85 0.99
N VAL A 551 -13.88 -16.40 -0.24
CA VAL A 551 -13.03 -15.40 -0.88
C VAL A 551 -13.79 -14.09 -0.98
N GLY A 552 -13.34 -13.06 -0.26
CA GLY A 552 -13.78 -11.68 -0.46
C GLY A 552 -12.95 -11.02 -1.57
N ALA A 553 -13.59 -10.32 -2.49
CA ALA A 553 -12.90 -9.59 -3.55
C ALA A 553 -13.77 -8.45 -4.12
N LEU A 554 -13.12 -7.45 -4.70
CA LEU A 554 -13.76 -6.32 -5.39
C LEU A 554 -12.99 -5.97 -6.67
N ALA A 555 -13.69 -5.44 -7.65
CA ALA A 555 -13.05 -4.86 -8.83
C ALA A 555 -12.70 -3.38 -8.59
N ASN A 556 -11.78 -2.83 -9.37
CA ASN A 556 -11.29 -1.45 -9.34
C ASN A 556 -12.36 -0.35 -9.09
N ASN A 557 -13.49 -0.40 -9.78
CA ASN A 557 -14.63 0.51 -9.64
C ASN A 557 -15.94 -0.28 -9.80
N GLY A 558 -16.04 -1.36 -9.04
CA GLY A 558 -17.05 -2.39 -9.23
C GLY A 558 -17.79 -2.77 -7.96
N LEU A 559 -18.44 -3.93 -8.02
CA LEU A 559 -19.15 -4.48 -6.88
C LEU A 559 -18.23 -5.41 -6.09
N ALA A 560 -18.44 -5.49 -4.77
CA ALA A 560 -17.75 -6.43 -3.90
C ALA A 560 -18.54 -7.73 -3.74
N TYR A 561 -17.83 -8.85 -3.65
CA TYR A 561 -18.41 -10.18 -3.56
C TYR A 561 -17.74 -11.00 -2.46
N VAL A 562 -18.48 -11.96 -1.94
CA VAL A 562 -17.94 -13.07 -1.16
C VAL A 562 -18.25 -14.35 -1.92
N PHE A 563 -17.23 -15.03 -2.41
CA PHE A 563 -17.33 -16.25 -3.20
C PHE A 563 -17.10 -17.51 -2.35
N SER A 564 -17.88 -18.55 -2.65
CA SER A 564 -17.60 -19.90 -2.18
C SER A 564 -16.45 -20.54 -2.99
N PRO A 565 -15.83 -21.63 -2.50
CA PRO A 565 -14.75 -22.33 -3.22
C PRO A 565 -15.09 -22.79 -4.65
N ASN A 566 -16.36 -22.77 -5.05
CA ASN A 566 -16.84 -23.08 -6.40
C ASN A 566 -16.95 -21.85 -7.33
N GLY A 567 -16.43 -20.68 -6.92
CA GLY A 567 -16.45 -19.45 -7.73
C GLY A 567 -17.81 -18.78 -7.86
N ARG A 568 -18.78 -19.08 -6.97
CA ARG A 568 -20.12 -18.47 -6.95
C ARG A 568 -20.36 -17.65 -5.71
N SER A 569 -21.19 -16.61 -5.82
CA SER A 569 -21.52 -15.80 -4.64
C SER A 569 -22.11 -16.68 -3.54
N CYS A 570 -21.57 -16.49 -2.35
CA CYS A 570 -21.98 -17.21 -1.16
C CYS A 570 -23.41 -16.86 -0.73
N TYR A 571 -23.95 -15.74 -1.23
CA TYR A 571 -25.34 -15.32 -1.01
C TYR A 571 -26.30 -15.81 -2.10
N GLY A 572 -25.79 -16.52 -3.10
CA GLY A 572 -26.57 -17.13 -4.17
C GLY A 572 -26.67 -16.27 -5.43
N ARG A 573 -27.66 -16.60 -6.27
CA ARG A 573 -27.88 -15.95 -7.57
C ARG A 573 -29.32 -15.51 -7.74
N ALA A 574 -29.52 -14.39 -8.43
CA ALA A 574 -30.84 -13.92 -8.85
C ALA A 574 -30.82 -13.47 -10.31
N ARG A 575 -31.84 -13.88 -11.09
CA ARG A 575 -31.97 -13.59 -12.54
C ARG A 575 -30.71 -13.87 -13.38
N GLY A 576 -29.91 -14.87 -12.98
CA GLY A 576 -28.71 -15.27 -13.71
C GLY A 576 -27.43 -14.50 -13.33
N ALA A 577 -27.46 -13.60 -12.35
CA ALA A 577 -26.28 -12.94 -11.80
C ALA A 577 -26.01 -13.37 -10.34
N ASP A 578 -24.75 -13.30 -9.93
CA ASP A 578 -24.35 -13.48 -8.53
C ASP A 578 -24.83 -12.30 -7.66
N ILE A 579 -25.13 -12.57 -6.39
CA ILE A 579 -25.56 -11.54 -5.43
C ILE A 579 -24.30 -10.89 -4.80
N PRO A 580 -24.02 -9.60 -5.05
CA PRO A 580 -22.91 -8.87 -4.44
C PRO A 580 -23.24 -8.45 -3.00
N LEU A 581 -22.25 -7.86 -2.31
CA LEU A 581 -22.49 -7.11 -1.08
C LEU A 581 -23.44 -5.92 -1.34
N GLN A 582 -24.10 -5.45 -0.27
CA GLN A 582 -25.08 -4.38 -0.33
C GLN A 582 -24.46 -3.03 -0.75
N THR A 583 -24.96 -2.41 -1.82
CA THR A 583 -24.52 -1.08 -2.29
C THR A 583 -25.47 0.06 -1.92
N ASP A 584 -26.74 -0.25 -1.65
CA ASP A 584 -27.81 0.72 -1.36
C ASP A 584 -28.43 0.49 0.02
N GLY A 585 -29.02 1.53 0.63
CA GLY A 585 -29.85 1.37 1.84
C GLY A 585 -29.29 2.01 3.12
N TYR A 586 -28.30 2.90 3.01
CA TYR A 586 -27.88 3.80 4.08
C TYR A 586 -28.55 5.17 3.92
N ALA A 587 -28.98 5.79 5.03
CA ALA A 587 -29.68 7.08 5.01
C ALA A 587 -28.80 8.27 5.47
N GLY A 588 -27.53 8.00 5.83
CA GLY A 588 -26.66 8.98 6.49
C GLY A 588 -25.77 9.81 5.57
N GLN A 589 -25.48 9.33 4.36
CA GLN A 589 -24.59 10.01 3.40
C GLN A 589 -25.37 10.42 2.14
N PRO A 590 -25.14 11.62 1.60
CA PRO A 590 -25.85 12.13 0.42
C PRO A 590 -25.42 11.46 -0.90
N ASP A 591 -24.18 10.97 -1.03
CA ASP A 591 -23.71 10.29 -2.23
C ASP A 591 -23.95 8.78 -2.14
N HIS A 592 -24.86 8.26 -2.98
CA HIS A 592 -25.27 6.86 -3.05
C HIS A 592 -25.82 6.51 -4.44
N PRO A 593 -25.78 5.24 -4.90
CA PRO A 593 -25.28 4.03 -4.24
C PRO A 593 -23.76 4.02 -4.01
N LEU A 594 -23.31 3.12 -3.15
CA LEU A 594 -21.90 2.85 -2.88
C LEU A 594 -21.29 1.94 -3.94
N VAL A 595 -20.08 2.26 -4.39
CA VAL A 595 -19.25 1.46 -5.31
C VAL A 595 -17.88 1.26 -4.64
N PRO A 596 -17.49 0.04 -4.26
CA PRO A 596 -16.10 -0.28 -3.92
C PRO A 596 -15.10 0.31 -4.92
N ALA A 597 -14.05 0.94 -4.43
CA ALA A 597 -13.13 1.75 -5.22
C ALA A 597 -11.68 1.28 -5.08
N VAL A 598 -10.80 1.72 -5.99
CA VAL A 598 -9.39 1.39 -6.31
C VAL A 598 -8.40 1.21 -5.13
N GLY A 599 -8.73 0.39 -4.14
CA GLY A 599 -7.87 0.04 -3.01
C GLY A 599 -8.19 -1.34 -2.44
N LEU A 600 -7.57 -1.65 -1.30
CA LEU A 600 -7.43 -3.03 -0.83
C LEU A 600 -8.49 -3.36 0.23
N PRO A 601 -9.16 -4.52 0.17
CA PRO A 601 -10.07 -4.95 1.23
C PRO A 601 -9.35 -5.66 2.38
N ALA A 602 -10.07 -5.82 3.49
CA ALA A 602 -9.69 -6.66 4.61
C ALA A 602 -10.89 -7.44 5.15
N PHE A 603 -10.65 -8.65 5.69
CA PHE A 603 -11.58 -9.27 6.60
C PHE A 603 -11.22 -8.92 8.05
N ALA A 604 -12.21 -8.60 8.87
CA ALA A 604 -11.97 -8.36 10.28
C ALA A 604 -13.18 -8.67 11.16
N ASN A 605 -12.93 -9.28 12.32
CA ASN A 605 -13.92 -9.39 13.39
C ASN A 605 -13.89 -8.13 14.29
N LEU A 606 -14.69 -7.12 13.91
CA LEU A 606 -14.63 -5.78 14.51
C LEU A 606 -15.17 -5.72 15.95
N ASP A 607 -16.18 -6.51 16.29
CA ASP A 607 -16.91 -6.43 17.56
C ASP A 607 -17.17 -7.79 18.23
N GLY A 608 -16.59 -8.87 17.69
CA GLY A 608 -16.77 -10.24 18.19
C GLY A 608 -18.03 -10.94 17.68
N THR A 609 -18.83 -10.30 16.80
CA THR A 609 -20.07 -10.89 16.29
C THR A 609 -19.92 -11.69 14.99
N GLY A 610 -18.74 -11.62 14.36
CA GLY A 610 -18.45 -12.29 13.10
C GLY A 610 -17.56 -11.45 12.18
N LEU A 611 -17.12 -12.05 11.08
CA LEU A 611 -16.31 -11.34 10.10
C LEU A 611 -17.11 -10.22 9.43
N SER A 612 -16.39 -9.13 9.19
CA SER A 612 -16.80 -8.01 8.36
C SER A 612 -15.84 -7.90 7.20
N PHE A 613 -16.35 -7.58 6.01
CA PHE A 613 -15.54 -7.13 4.88
C PHE A 613 -15.40 -5.62 5.00
N VAL A 614 -14.19 -5.09 5.02
CA VAL A 614 -13.91 -3.65 5.10
C VAL A 614 -13.16 -3.27 3.84
N ALA A 615 -13.57 -2.19 3.17
CA ALA A 615 -12.93 -1.76 1.94
C ALA A 615 -13.11 -0.26 1.67
N PRO A 616 -12.18 0.33 0.90
CA PRO A 616 -12.39 1.58 0.18
C PRO A 616 -13.66 1.56 -0.66
N ALA A 617 -14.37 2.67 -0.68
CA ALA A 617 -15.53 2.83 -1.54
C ALA A 617 -15.74 4.30 -1.92
N ALA A 618 -16.52 4.52 -2.96
CA ALA A 618 -16.93 5.83 -3.42
C ALA A 618 -18.44 5.84 -3.64
N GLY A 619 -19.06 7.01 -3.54
CA GLY A 619 -20.43 7.15 -4.01
C GLY A 619 -20.48 7.21 -5.54
N LEU A 620 -21.65 6.92 -6.11
CA LEU A 620 -21.83 6.98 -7.56
C LEU A 620 -21.56 8.38 -8.12
N GLY A 621 -21.90 9.45 -7.38
CA GLY A 621 -21.58 10.82 -7.77
C GLY A 621 -20.09 11.01 -7.96
N ARG A 622 -19.28 10.50 -7.03
CA ARG A 622 -17.82 10.50 -7.14
C ARG A 622 -17.30 9.68 -8.33
N ALA A 623 -17.85 8.50 -8.58
CA ALA A 623 -17.49 7.70 -9.74
C ALA A 623 -17.77 8.45 -11.06
N LEU A 624 -18.87 9.22 -11.13
CA LEU A 624 -19.19 10.08 -12.26
C LEU A 624 -18.29 11.33 -12.35
N ASP A 625 -17.82 11.88 -11.22
CA ASP A 625 -16.88 13.02 -11.22
C ASP A 625 -15.55 12.68 -11.91
N VAL A 626 -15.12 11.42 -11.86
CA VAL A 626 -13.93 10.95 -12.61
C VAL A 626 -14.19 10.97 -14.12
N ALA A 627 -15.41 10.63 -14.55
CA ALA A 627 -15.84 10.72 -15.95
C ALA A 627 -16.13 12.18 -16.39
N PHE A 628 -16.46 13.08 -15.45
CA PHE A 628 -16.86 14.47 -15.70
C PHE A 628 -16.11 15.48 -14.80
N PRO A 629 -14.81 15.71 -15.03
CA PRO A 629 -13.97 16.55 -14.15
C PRO A 629 -14.40 18.03 -14.11
N ASP A 630 -15.22 18.50 -15.05
CA ASP A 630 -15.61 19.92 -15.17
C ASP A 630 -16.76 20.35 -14.22
N TYR A 631 -17.47 19.42 -13.58
CA TYR A 631 -18.71 19.72 -12.84
C TYR A 631 -18.61 19.51 -11.31
N GLN A 632 -17.91 18.47 -10.83
CA GLN A 632 -17.46 18.13 -9.45
C GLN A 632 -18.12 18.80 -8.21
N PRO A 633 -19.44 18.77 -7.97
CA PRO A 633 -20.01 19.47 -6.82
C PRO A 633 -20.40 18.55 -5.63
N THR A 634 -20.42 17.22 -5.78
CA THR A 634 -21.12 16.33 -4.82
C THR A 634 -20.50 14.94 -4.57
N GLY A 635 -19.38 14.57 -5.19
CA GLY A 635 -18.78 13.25 -5.00
C GLY A 635 -18.17 13.04 -3.62
N GLN A 636 -18.43 11.88 -2.99
CA GLN A 636 -17.82 11.48 -1.73
C GLN A 636 -17.02 10.18 -1.83
N ASP A 637 -15.90 10.16 -1.11
CA ASP A 637 -15.05 8.99 -0.87
C ASP A 637 -15.33 8.42 0.53
N PHE A 638 -15.22 7.10 0.68
CA PHE A 638 -15.70 6.38 1.85
C PHE A 638 -14.74 5.26 2.29
N VAL A 639 -14.81 4.96 3.59
CA VAL A 639 -14.51 3.63 4.13
C VAL A 639 -15.83 2.92 4.39
N ALA A 640 -15.99 1.71 3.88
CA ALA A 640 -17.20 0.91 4.04
C ALA A 640 -16.90 -0.40 4.78
N ALA A 641 -17.88 -0.86 5.56
CA ALA A 641 -17.80 -2.14 6.25
C ALA A 641 -19.13 -2.89 6.14
N TRP A 642 -19.06 -4.16 5.74
CA TRP A 642 -20.21 -5.06 5.62
C TRP A 642 -20.09 -6.21 6.60
N SER A 643 -21.17 -6.57 7.28
CA SER A 643 -21.26 -7.86 7.96
C SER A 643 -21.48 -8.94 6.91
N VAL A 644 -20.50 -9.85 6.79
CA VAL A 644 -20.55 -10.92 5.79
C VAL A 644 -21.23 -12.18 6.30
N ASN A 645 -21.36 -12.31 7.62
CA ASN A 645 -22.15 -13.34 8.25
C ASN A 645 -23.65 -12.99 8.15
N GLY A 646 -24.46 -13.83 7.51
CA GLY A 646 -25.92 -13.61 7.43
C GLY A 646 -26.41 -12.63 6.35
N GLY A 647 -25.58 -12.30 5.35
CA GLY A 647 -26.09 -11.90 4.03
C GLY A 647 -25.37 -10.77 3.28
N GLY A 648 -24.31 -10.17 3.83
CA GLY A 648 -23.51 -9.15 3.11
C GLY A 648 -24.01 -7.71 3.28
N GLN A 649 -24.53 -7.38 4.46
CA GLN A 649 -25.22 -6.12 4.75
C GLN A 649 -24.24 -5.08 5.27
N LEU A 650 -24.44 -3.80 4.92
CA LEU A 650 -23.66 -2.72 5.52
C LEU A 650 -23.83 -2.73 7.04
N ARG A 651 -22.71 -2.53 7.75
CA ARG A 651 -22.73 -2.38 9.20
C ARG A 651 -23.39 -1.05 9.60
N PRO A 652 -24.00 -0.97 10.80
CA PRO A 652 -24.55 0.29 11.30
C PRO A 652 -23.53 1.43 11.23
N ASN A 653 -23.99 2.61 10.81
CA ASN A 653 -23.20 3.82 10.58
C ASN A 653 -22.14 3.75 9.47
N PHE A 654 -22.01 2.66 8.72
CA PHE A 654 -21.20 2.64 7.51
C PHE A 654 -22.05 2.94 6.25
N PRO A 655 -21.48 3.55 5.21
CA PRO A 655 -20.07 4.00 5.08
C PRO A 655 -19.74 5.29 5.86
N GLN A 656 -18.44 5.50 6.15
CA GLN A 656 -17.89 6.73 6.74
C GLN A 656 -17.14 7.53 5.68
N ALA A 657 -17.43 8.82 5.57
CA ALA A 657 -16.78 9.72 4.60
C ALA A 657 -15.32 9.99 4.99
N VAL A 658 -14.46 10.04 3.99
CA VAL A 658 -13.05 10.45 4.09
C VAL A 658 -12.74 11.56 3.08
N ASN A 659 -11.54 12.13 3.15
CA ASN A 659 -11.20 13.31 2.33
C ASN A 659 -10.91 12.99 0.86
N ASP A 660 -10.40 11.79 0.57
CA ASP A 660 -10.08 11.35 -0.78
C ASP A 660 -10.05 9.82 -0.88
N LEU A 661 -9.88 9.30 -2.11
CA LEU A 661 -9.79 7.87 -2.40
C LEU A 661 -8.58 7.20 -1.74
N GLN A 662 -8.75 5.96 -1.31
CA GLN A 662 -7.67 5.11 -0.82
C GLN A 662 -6.97 4.39 -1.98
N PHE A 663 -6.27 5.17 -2.80
CA PHE A 663 -5.63 4.66 -4.02
C PHE A 663 -4.48 3.71 -3.70
N LEU A 664 -4.63 2.42 -4.05
CA LEU A 664 -3.66 1.32 -3.80
C LEU A 664 -3.33 1.03 -2.32
N THR A 665 -4.05 1.65 -1.38
CA THR A 665 -3.97 1.38 0.06
C THR A 665 -5.27 0.76 0.56
N GLY A 666 -5.32 0.36 1.82
CA GLY A 666 -6.52 -0.19 2.44
C GLY A 666 -6.47 -0.20 3.96
N PRO A 667 -7.49 -0.79 4.60
CA PRO A 667 -7.65 -0.74 6.04
C PRO A 667 -6.70 -1.71 6.75
N SER A 668 -6.13 -1.24 7.85
CA SER A 668 -5.53 -2.09 8.88
C SER A 668 -6.40 -2.07 10.13
N VAL A 669 -6.64 -3.23 10.72
CA VAL A 669 -7.63 -3.40 11.79
C VAL A 669 -7.00 -3.97 13.05
N ALA A 670 -7.10 -3.22 14.14
CA ALA A 670 -6.61 -3.63 15.46
C ALA A 670 -7.28 -2.84 16.58
N ASP A 671 -7.24 -3.36 17.81
CA ASP A 671 -7.57 -2.55 18.99
C ASP A 671 -6.52 -1.44 19.17
N LEU A 672 -6.96 -0.19 19.15
CA LEU A 672 -6.14 1.00 19.40
C LEU A 672 -6.51 1.72 20.70
N GLY A 673 -7.77 1.58 21.13
CA GLY A 673 -8.33 2.26 22.29
C GLY A 673 -8.05 1.56 23.62
N GLY A 674 -7.82 0.24 23.60
CA GLY A 674 -7.80 -0.65 24.77
C GLY A 674 -9.19 -1.02 25.29
N ALA A 675 -10.25 -0.64 24.56
CA ALA A 675 -11.64 -0.99 24.86
C ALA A 675 -12.07 -2.19 24.00
N PRO A 676 -13.10 -2.95 24.40
CA PRO A 676 -13.58 -4.06 23.57
C PRO A 676 -14.02 -3.58 22.19
N GLY A 677 -13.46 -4.22 21.17
CA GLY A 677 -13.64 -3.85 19.76
C GLY A 677 -12.30 -3.65 19.09
N GLN A 678 -12.30 -3.57 17.76
CA GLN A 678 -11.14 -3.23 16.97
C GLN A 678 -11.50 -2.08 16.04
N GLU A 679 -10.54 -1.19 15.84
CA GLU A 679 -10.67 0.00 15.01
C GLU A 679 -10.07 -0.25 13.63
N ILE A 680 -10.70 0.34 12.62
CA ILE A 680 -10.21 0.40 11.24
C ILE A 680 -9.33 1.64 11.12
N VAL A 681 -8.09 1.50 10.68
CA VAL A 681 -7.18 2.60 10.35
C VAL A 681 -6.91 2.58 8.87
N GLU A 682 -6.99 3.75 8.24
CA GLU A 682 -6.85 3.82 6.79
C GLU A 682 -6.32 5.20 6.37
N GLY A 683 -5.39 5.20 5.42
CA GLY A 683 -4.86 6.40 4.79
C GLY A 683 -5.56 6.69 3.47
N THR A 684 -5.42 7.90 2.95
CA THR A 684 -6.09 8.33 1.71
C THR A 684 -5.11 9.01 0.75
N ALA A 685 -5.61 9.35 -0.45
CA ALA A 685 -4.97 10.26 -1.40
C ALA A 685 -4.90 11.73 -0.91
N SER A 686 -5.22 11.97 0.36
CA SER A 686 -5.12 13.23 1.10
C SER A 686 -4.11 13.08 2.25
N MET A 687 -3.88 14.15 3.01
CA MET A 687 -2.81 14.25 4.01
C MET A 687 -3.26 13.76 5.40
N ASP A 688 -4.18 12.79 5.45
CA ASP A 688 -4.81 12.29 6.67
C ASP A 688 -4.85 10.77 6.77
N LEU A 689 -4.63 10.31 8.00
CA LEU A 689 -4.84 8.93 8.45
C LEU A 689 -6.07 8.92 9.34
N ASN A 690 -7.12 8.22 8.95
CA ASN A 690 -8.38 8.14 9.69
C ASN A 690 -8.39 6.88 10.58
N ALA A 691 -9.19 6.92 11.65
CA ALA A 691 -9.49 5.72 12.43
C ALA A 691 -10.96 5.66 12.84
N PHE A 692 -11.63 4.55 12.56
CA PHE A 692 -13.05 4.34 12.87
C PHE A 692 -13.26 3.13 13.79
N SER A 693 -14.09 3.31 14.80
CA SER A 693 -14.54 2.21 15.67
C SER A 693 -15.43 1.20 14.93
N ALA A 694 -15.60 0.00 15.50
CA ALA A 694 -16.51 -1.03 15.00
C ALA A 694 -17.98 -0.56 14.82
N ALA A 695 -18.35 0.52 15.51
CA ALA A 695 -19.67 1.16 15.44
C ALA A 695 -19.73 2.31 14.42
N GLY A 696 -18.69 2.52 13.60
CA GLY A 696 -18.65 3.55 12.56
C GLY A 696 -18.54 4.98 13.09
N ASN A 697 -17.94 5.19 14.26
CA ASN A 697 -17.61 6.53 14.75
C ASN A 697 -16.10 6.75 14.63
N GLU A 698 -15.68 7.94 14.22
CA GLU A 698 -14.27 8.34 14.25
C GLU A 698 -13.72 8.26 15.69
N LEU A 699 -12.54 7.68 15.83
CA LEU A 699 -11.92 7.43 17.12
C LEU A 699 -11.47 8.77 17.74
N PRO A 700 -11.66 9.00 19.05
CA PRO A 700 -11.18 10.24 19.68
C PRO A 700 -9.68 10.47 19.48
N GLY A 701 -9.33 11.65 18.98
CA GLY A 701 -7.94 12.01 18.67
C GLY A 701 -7.47 11.57 17.28
N TRP A 702 -8.41 11.40 16.35
CA TRP A 702 -8.23 11.16 14.92
C TRP A 702 -9.12 12.16 14.14
N PRO A 703 -8.80 12.46 12.86
CA PRO A 703 -7.70 11.90 12.05
C PRO A 703 -6.32 12.45 12.46
N ARG A 704 -5.25 11.86 11.92
CA ARG A 704 -3.86 12.30 12.14
C ARG A 704 -3.25 12.79 10.83
N LEU A 705 -2.51 13.89 10.89
CA LEU A 705 -1.79 14.43 9.73
C LEU A 705 -0.67 13.47 9.32
N THR A 706 -0.68 12.99 8.07
CA THR A 706 0.39 12.15 7.49
C THR A 706 1.48 12.96 6.81
N THR A 707 1.29 14.27 6.65
CA THR A 707 2.11 15.22 5.88
C THR A 707 1.84 15.15 4.38
N ASP A 708 1.90 13.99 3.76
CA ASP A 708 1.61 13.80 2.34
C ASP A 708 0.63 12.62 2.16
N TRP A 709 0.10 12.44 0.96
CA TRP A 709 -0.79 11.31 0.66
C TRP A 709 -0.11 9.95 0.80
N THR A 710 -0.91 8.93 1.12
CA THR A 710 -0.46 7.58 1.42
C THR A 710 -0.92 6.61 0.35
N VAL A 711 -0.01 5.77 -0.14
CA VAL A 711 -0.34 4.63 -1.01
C VAL A 711 0.03 3.29 -0.38
N ALA A 712 0.85 3.31 0.67
CA ALA A 712 1.12 2.17 1.54
C ALA A 712 -0.02 1.94 2.53
N ASN A 713 -0.33 0.68 2.84
CA ASN A 713 -1.19 0.33 3.98
C ASN A 713 -0.45 0.63 5.29
N PRO A 714 -1.12 1.21 6.30
CA PRO A 714 -0.52 1.41 7.61
C PRO A 714 -0.26 0.07 8.31
N THR A 715 0.76 0.01 9.16
CA THR A 715 1.07 -1.19 9.96
C THR A 715 0.91 -0.90 11.44
N ILE A 716 0.28 -1.84 12.16
CA ILE A 716 -0.10 -1.71 13.56
C ILE A 716 0.51 -2.83 14.38
N GLY A 717 1.38 -2.49 15.33
CA GLY A 717 2.02 -3.48 16.20
C GLY A 717 2.91 -2.86 17.26
N SER A 718 3.62 -3.69 18.03
CA SER A 718 4.69 -3.21 18.89
C SER A 718 5.94 -2.89 18.07
N PHE A 719 6.67 -1.84 18.45
CA PHE A 719 7.87 -1.40 17.72
C PHE A 719 8.98 -1.04 18.70
N GLY A 720 10.09 -1.78 18.65
CA GLY A 720 11.26 -1.62 19.53
C GLY A 720 10.98 -1.78 21.02
N THR A 721 9.89 -2.45 21.39
CA THR A 721 9.50 -2.68 22.80
C THR A 721 9.32 -4.16 23.08
N LEU A 722 9.56 -4.54 24.32
CA LEU A 722 9.27 -5.89 24.80
C LEU A 722 7.77 -5.97 25.11
N ASP A 723 7.00 -6.81 24.40
CA ASP A 723 5.52 -6.80 24.52
C ASP A 723 5.00 -7.07 25.93
N THR A 724 5.74 -7.85 26.71
CA THR A 724 5.41 -8.15 28.12
C THR A 724 5.61 -6.97 29.09
N ALA A 725 6.17 -5.85 28.65
CA ALA A 725 6.35 -4.68 29.49
C ALA A 725 5.05 -3.87 29.57
N ASP A 726 4.64 -3.46 30.77
CA ASP A 726 3.42 -2.65 30.99
C ASP A 726 3.41 -1.30 30.22
N SER A 727 4.58 -0.82 29.82
CA SER A 727 4.78 0.40 29.02
C SER A 727 4.74 0.16 27.50
N SER A 728 4.56 -1.08 27.07
CA SER A 728 4.51 -1.49 25.66
C SER A 728 3.10 -1.26 25.10
N HIS A 729 3.00 -0.42 24.09
CA HIS A 729 1.76 -0.08 23.43
C HIS A 729 1.91 -0.29 21.92
N LYS A 730 0.79 -0.52 21.25
CA LYS A 730 0.77 -0.54 19.79
C LYS A 730 1.11 0.83 19.24
N VAL A 731 1.78 0.81 18.10
CA VAL A 731 2.14 1.96 17.28
C VAL A 731 1.47 1.76 15.93
N VAL A 732 0.84 2.82 15.43
CA VAL A 732 0.40 2.90 14.03
C VAL A 732 1.52 3.56 13.24
N ILE A 733 2.05 2.86 12.24
CA ILE A 733 3.11 3.33 11.36
C ILE A 733 2.52 3.51 9.96
N SER A 734 2.71 4.69 9.36
CA SER A 734 2.19 5.03 8.04
C SER A 734 3.30 5.68 7.22
N GLU A 735 3.43 5.25 5.97
CA GLU A 735 4.37 5.82 5.02
C GLU A 735 3.63 6.67 4.00
N THR A 736 4.29 7.71 3.52
CA THR A 736 3.76 8.61 2.49
C THR A 736 4.49 8.40 1.18
N ARG A 737 3.85 8.77 0.06
CA ARG A 737 4.50 8.69 -1.25
C ARG A 737 5.78 9.53 -1.31
N SER A 738 5.81 10.69 -0.65
CA SER A 738 7.04 11.50 -0.57
C SER A 738 8.12 10.89 0.32
N GLY A 739 7.93 9.72 0.94
CA GLY A 739 8.97 9.01 1.69
C GLY A 739 9.08 9.39 3.17
N TYR A 740 8.08 10.06 3.75
CA TYR A 740 8.00 10.20 5.20
C TYR A 740 7.40 8.96 5.86
N ILE A 741 8.03 8.53 6.96
CA ILE A 741 7.55 7.48 7.86
C ILE A 741 7.01 8.18 9.11
N ASN A 742 5.72 8.02 9.38
CA ASN A 742 5.05 8.51 10.57
C ASN A 742 4.81 7.35 11.55
N ALA A 743 4.98 7.59 12.85
CA ALA A 743 4.74 6.56 13.87
C ALA A 743 4.01 7.14 15.09
N TYR A 744 2.77 6.72 15.33
CA TYR A 744 1.93 7.24 16.40
C TYR A 744 1.64 6.18 17.46
N ARG A 745 1.91 6.51 18.72
CA ARG A 745 1.56 5.65 19.86
C ARG A 745 0.05 5.64 20.11
N THR A 746 -0.50 4.47 20.38
CA THR A 746 -1.91 4.29 20.76
C THR A 746 -2.06 4.05 22.28
N SER A 747 -3.31 3.98 22.78
CA SER A 747 -3.56 3.61 24.17
C SER A 747 -3.61 2.09 24.39
N ALA A 748 -3.84 1.30 23.34
CA ALA A 748 -3.87 -0.15 23.41
C ALA A 748 -2.50 -0.74 23.79
N GLN A 749 -2.52 -1.74 24.67
CA GLN A 749 -1.34 -2.53 25.03
C GLN A 749 -0.90 -3.40 23.84
N ALA A 750 0.40 -3.71 23.76
CA ALA A 750 0.98 -4.45 22.63
C ALA A 750 0.20 -5.73 22.27
N CYS A 751 -0.19 -6.53 23.27
CA CYS A 751 -0.85 -7.82 23.08
C CYS A 751 -2.39 -7.78 23.03
N THR A 752 -2.99 -6.62 22.80
CA THR A 752 -4.43 -6.55 22.49
C THR A 752 -4.70 -7.06 21.06
N PRO A 753 -5.92 -7.51 20.73
CA PRO A 753 -6.22 -8.14 19.43
C PRO A 753 -5.87 -7.28 18.22
N SER A 754 -5.36 -7.91 17.16
CA SER A 754 -5.14 -7.32 15.84
C SER A 754 -5.68 -8.25 14.77
N ALA A 755 -6.83 -7.93 14.18
CA ALA A 755 -7.51 -8.77 13.19
C ALA A 755 -6.89 -8.66 11.78
N TRP A 756 -6.30 -7.52 11.43
CA TRP A 756 -5.67 -7.29 10.13
C TRP A 756 -4.60 -6.19 10.28
N PRO A 757 -3.52 -6.45 11.03
CA PRO A 757 -2.61 -5.39 11.52
C PRO A 757 -1.85 -4.64 10.42
N ARG A 758 -1.73 -5.21 9.23
CA ARG A 758 -0.95 -4.64 8.12
C ARG A 758 -1.53 -5.06 6.78
N PHE A 759 -0.89 -4.57 5.72
CA PHE A 759 -1.05 -5.06 4.36
C PHE A 759 -1.23 -6.58 4.31
N HIS A 760 -2.30 -7.01 3.65
CA HIS A 760 -2.59 -8.41 3.32
C HIS A 760 -2.47 -9.39 4.51
N HIS A 761 -3.00 -8.95 5.65
CA HIS A 761 -3.18 -9.65 6.92
C HIS A 761 -1.91 -9.86 7.77
N ASP A 762 -0.93 -10.58 7.25
CA ASP A 762 0.18 -11.13 8.05
C ASP A 762 1.54 -10.90 7.41
N ASN A 763 2.63 -11.20 8.12
CA ASN A 763 3.99 -10.98 7.66
C ASN A 763 4.35 -11.75 6.37
N ALA A 764 3.66 -12.83 6.03
CA ALA A 764 3.88 -13.61 4.82
C ALA A 764 3.04 -13.11 3.62
N ASN A 765 2.29 -12.01 3.79
CA ASN A 765 1.34 -11.46 2.81
C ASN A 765 0.34 -12.53 2.35
N SER A 766 -0.25 -13.29 3.26
CA SER A 766 -1.10 -14.41 2.84
C SER A 766 -2.48 -14.00 2.31
N GLY A 767 -3.02 -12.87 2.78
CA GLY A 767 -4.41 -12.51 2.56
C GLY A 767 -5.42 -13.48 3.20
N ASP A 768 -4.99 -14.42 4.05
CA ASP A 768 -5.84 -15.38 4.75
C ASP A 768 -5.98 -15.02 6.23
N TYR A 769 -7.20 -14.62 6.63
CA TYR A 769 -7.55 -14.18 7.97
C TYR A 769 -7.23 -15.23 9.06
N GLU A 770 -7.28 -16.53 8.73
CA GLU A 770 -7.05 -17.58 9.73
C GLU A 770 -5.55 -17.92 9.88
N ARG A 771 -4.70 -17.40 8.99
CA ARG A 771 -3.28 -17.72 9.02
C ARG A 771 -2.52 -16.90 10.06
N ASP A 772 -1.74 -17.60 10.86
CA ASP A 772 -0.73 -16.99 11.73
C ASP A 772 0.67 -17.17 11.10
N ALA A 773 1.28 -16.04 10.71
CA ALA A 773 2.64 -16.00 10.20
C ALA A 773 3.66 -15.43 11.20
N ILE A 774 3.25 -15.08 12.42
CA ILE A 774 4.14 -14.50 13.43
C ILE A 774 4.72 -15.64 14.26
N GLN A 775 6.05 -15.72 14.31
CA GLN A 775 6.70 -16.79 15.06
C GLN A 775 6.65 -16.56 16.57
N PRO A 776 6.69 -17.63 17.38
CA PRO A 776 6.96 -17.52 18.80
C PRO A 776 8.27 -16.80 19.09
N GLY A 777 8.27 -15.97 20.13
CA GLY A 777 9.48 -15.31 20.58
C GLY A 777 10.53 -16.30 21.10
N THR A 778 11.75 -15.81 21.21
CA THR A 778 12.86 -16.53 21.82
C THR A 778 12.65 -16.66 23.32
N PRO A 779 12.71 -17.87 23.92
CA PRO A 779 12.81 -18.00 25.37
C PRO A 779 14.02 -17.19 25.90
N TYR A 780 13.83 -16.37 26.92
CA TYR A 780 14.84 -15.35 27.28
C TYR A 780 15.15 -15.29 28.79
N GLY A 781 16.14 -14.50 29.19
CA GLY A 781 16.52 -14.35 30.60
C GLY A 781 17.00 -15.65 31.26
N ALA A 782 17.77 -16.45 30.52
CA ALA A 782 18.15 -17.80 30.93
C ALA A 782 19.12 -17.81 32.13
N GLY A 783 18.84 -18.70 33.07
CA GLY A 783 19.75 -19.12 34.14
C GLY A 783 19.79 -20.65 34.18
N HIS A 784 20.88 -21.24 34.66
CA HIS A 784 20.96 -22.70 34.73
C HIS A 784 21.77 -23.20 35.93
N THR A 785 21.46 -24.42 36.33
CA THR A 785 22.28 -25.25 37.21
C THR A 785 22.67 -26.52 36.46
N ARG A 786 23.35 -27.45 37.14
CA ARG A 786 23.61 -28.77 36.55
C ARG A 786 22.35 -29.57 36.24
N THR A 787 21.22 -29.31 36.88
CA THR A 787 19.99 -30.12 36.76
C THR A 787 18.78 -29.36 36.27
N THR A 788 18.87 -28.04 36.13
CA THR A 788 17.74 -27.19 35.76
C THR A 788 18.15 -26.06 34.82
N ILE A 789 17.26 -25.70 33.89
CA ILE A 789 17.29 -24.44 33.14
C ILE A 789 16.06 -23.64 33.56
N THR A 790 16.24 -22.38 33.89
CA THR A 790 15.19 -21.40 34.16
C THR A 790 15.22 -20.33 33.08
N PHE A 791 14.08 -19.93 32.55
CA PHE A 791 13.96 -18.90 31.52
C PHE A 791 12.59 -18.21 31.63
N LYS A 792 12.38 -17.11 30.92
CA LYS A 792 11.07 -16.50 30.74
C LYS A 792 10.38 -17.10 29.52
N ALA A 793 9.14 -17.54 29.70
CA ALA A 793 8.32 -18.08 28.63
C ALA A 793 8.10 -17.01 27.54
N PRO A 794 8.27 -17.34 26.25
CA PRO A 794 7.82 -16.48 25.16
C PRO A 794 6.30 -16.59 24.95
N GLY A 795 5.79 -15.81 23.98
CA GLY A 795 4.42 -15.88 23.49
C GLY A 795 4.23 -16.94 22.40
N ASP A 796 3.01 -16.96 21.86
CA ASP A 796 2.67 -17.58 20.58
C ASP A 796 3.17 -16.69 19.43
N ASP A 797 2.84 -15.40 19.50
CA ASP A 797 3.21 -14.40 18.51
C ASP A 797 4.21 -13.48 19.18
N LEU A 798 5.50 -13.67 18.89
CA LEU A 798 6.61 -13.03 19.61
C LEU A 798 6.45 -13.19 21.13
N LEU A 799 6.02 -12.15 21.84
CA LEU A 799 5.80 -12.16 23.29
C LEU A 799 4.33 -12.02 23.70
N CYS A 800 3.40 -12.15 22.77
CA CYS A 800 1.95 -12.13 22.99
C CYS A 800 1.35 -13.53 22.94
N GLY A 801 0.21 -13.73 23.62
CA GLY A 801 -0.42 -15.05 23.69
C GLY A 801 0.39 -16.08 24.48
N LYS A 802 0.23 -17.36 24.13
CA LYS A 802 0.86 -18.48 24.83
C LYS A 802 1.21 -19.60 23.87
N ALA A 803 2.52 -19.80 23.67
CA ALA A 803 3.07 -20.92 22.93
C ALA A 803 2.36 -22.26 23.22
N LYS A 804 2.12 -23.05 22.17
CA LYS A 804 1.51 -24.38 22.28
C LYS A 804 2.40 -25.37 23.03
N ARG A 805 3.69 -25.43 22.70
CA ARG A 805 4.66 -26.36 23.30
C ARG A 805 6.11 -25.90 23.14
N TYR A 806 7.02 -26.56 23.84
CA TYR A 806 8.46 -26.42 23.60
C TYR A 806 9.05 -27.66 22.93
N GLN A 807 10.01 -27.42 22.03
CA GLN A 807 10.96 -28.42 21.58
C GLN A 807 12.26 -28.27 22.37
N VAL A 808 12.82 -29.37 22.85
CA VAL A 808 14.08 -29.37 23.61
C VAL A 808 15.05 -30.37 23.02
N VAL A 809 16.26 -29.93 22.72
CA VAL A 809 17.30 -30.74 22.09
C VAL A 809 18.64 -30.60 22.81
N THR A 810 19.58 -31.51 22.55
CA THR A 810 20.91 -31.52 23.15
C THR A 810 22.01 -31.95 22.18
N SER A 811 23.21 -31.42 22.38
CA SER A 811 24.38 -31.70 21.56
C SER A 811 25.68 -31.59 22.37
N GLY A 812 26.73 -32.26 21.89
CA GLY A 812 28.09 -32.07 22.41
C GLY A 812 28.77 -30.82 21.82
N LYS A 813 28.21 -30.25 20.76
CA LYS A 813 28.66 -29.03 20.07
C LYS A 813 27.63 -27.91 20.24
N PRO A 814 28.01 -26.63 20.09
CA PRO A 814 27.07 -25.51 20.14
C PRO A 814 25.87 -25.71 19.21
N ILE A 815 24.68 -25.34 19.70
CA ILE A 815 23.41 -25.42 18.97
C ILE A 815 23.00 -24.01 18.56
N ASN A 816 22.63 -23.85 17.30
CA ASN A 816 22.09 -22.62 16.70
C ASN A 816 20.82 -22.98 15.90
N PRO A 817 20.09 -22.00 15.32
CA PRO A 817 18.88 -22.28 14.54
C PRO A 817 19.09 -23.35 13.46
N SER A 818 20.07 -23.15 12.58
CA SER A 818 20.32 -24.02 11.42
C SER A 818 20.68 -25.46 11.77
N ASN A 819 21.19 -25.75 12.97
CA ASN A 819 21.51 -27.12 13.41
C ASN A 819 20.55 -27.70 14.46
N PHE A 820 19.54 -26.94 14.91
CA PHE A 820 18.61 -27.37 15.96
C PHE A 820 17.89 -28.68 15.60
N LYS A 821 17.32 -28.77 14.37
CA LYS A 821 16.61 -29.95 13.87
C LYS A 821 17.48 -31.23 13.87
N SER A 822 18.80 -31.09 13.74
CA SER A 822 19.75 -32.21 13.74
C SER A 822 20.19 -32.67 15.13
N ALA A 823 19.95 -31.86 16.17
CA ALA A 823 20.33 -32.16 17.53
C ALA A 823 19.45 -33.25 18.16
N LYS A 824 19.94 -33.92 19.20
CA LYS A 824 19.22 -35.03 19.83
C LYS A 824 18.08 -34.49 20.69
N ALA A 825 16.84 -34.87 20.39
CA ALA A 825 15.69 -34.53 21.22
C ALA A 825 15.83 -35.01 22.68
N LEU A 826 15.34 -34.19 23.61
CA LEU A 826 15.18 -34.53 25.03
C LEU A 826 13.70 -34.61 25.42
N PRO A 827 13.33 -35.55 26.31
CA PRO A 827 11.95 -35.69 26.76
C PRO A 827 11.57 -34.63 27.81
N SER A 828 10.29 -34.62 28.19
CA SER A 828 9.77 -33.88 29.35
C SER A 828 9.91 -32.36 29.24
N ALA A 829 9.76 -31.81 28.03
CA ALA A 829 9.54 -30.38 27.85
C ALA A 829 8.37 -29.92 28.74
N PRO A 830 8.51 -28.81 29.49
CA PRO A 830 7.46 -28.39 30.39
C PRO A 830 6.28 -27.82 29.58
N ALA A 831 5.07 -27.85 30.13
CA ALA A 831 3.96 -27.11 29.52
C ALA A 831 4.30 -25.61 29.52
N PRO A 832 4.09 -24.89 28.39
CA PRO A 832 4.29 -23.45 28.35
C PRO A 832 3.42 -22.74 29.39
N LYS A 833 3.98 -21.69 30.00
CA LYS A 833 3.27 -20.73 30.83
C LYS A 833 2.99 -19.45 30.01
N ALA A 834 2.23 -18.52 30.58
CA ALA A 834 2.01 -17.21 29.96
C ALA A 834 3.34 -16.48 29.70
N ALA A 835 3.40 -15.72 28.61
CA ALA A 835 4.58 -14.98 28.21
C ALA A 835 5.13 -14.10 29.36
N GLY A 836 6.45 -13.99 29.45
CA GLY A 836 7.17 -13.23 30.49
C GLY A 836 7.27 -13.91 31.86
N SER A 837 6.49 -14.97 32.12
CA SER A 837 6.55 -15.71 33.38
C SER A 837 7.76 -16.65 33.46
N THR A 838 8.26 -16.90 34.68
CA THR A 838 9.39 -17.82 34.88
C THR A 838 8.98 -19.28 34.62
N GLN A 839 9.65 -19.90 33.65
CA GLN A 839 9.58 -21.30 33.26
C GLN A 839 10.81 -22.06 33.77
N THR A 840 10.63 -23.34 34.10
CA THR A 840 11.73 -24.23 34.51
C THR A 840 11.65 -25.52 33.70
N TYR A 841 12.81 -25.97 33.21
CA TYR A 841 13.01 -27.29 32.61
C TYR A 841 14.02 -28.10 33.43
N THR A 842 13.66 -29.32 33.78
CA THR A 842 14.55 -30.25 34.49
C THR A 842 15.39 -31.03 33.48
N ILE A 843 16.71 -30.86 33.54
CA ILE A 843 17.65 -31.43 32.59
C ILE A 843 17.82 -32.94 32.83
N PRO A 844 17.46 -33.81 31.88
CA PRO A 844 17.67 -35.26 32.01
C PRO A 844 19.16 -35.62 32.14
N SER A 845 19.46 -36.76 32.74
CA SER A 845 20.83 -37.28 32.85
C SER A 845 21.47 -37.55 31.47
N ALA A 846 20.64 -37.84 30.46
CA ALA A 846 21.07 -38.08 29.08
C ALA A 846 21.42 -36.80 28.28
N ALA A 847 21.24 -35.61 28.87
CA ALA A 847 21.60 -34.35 28.22
C ALA A 847 23.12 -34.17 28.16
N LYS A 848 23.60 -33.74 26.99
CA LYS A 848 25.00 -33.40 26.70
C LYS A 848 25.29 -31.95 27.13
N ARG A 849 26.50 -31.46 26.83
CA ARG A 849 26.98 -30.11 27.16
C ARG A 849 26.00 -28.99 26.78
N TYR A 850 25.49 -28.99 25.55
CA TYR A 850 24.56 -27.96 25.09
C TYR A 850 23.14 -28.47 25.15
N VAL A 851 22.24 -27.65 25.69
CA VAL A 851 20.78 -27.87 25.67
C VAL A 851 20.15 -26.64 25.05
N SER A 852 19.21 -26.87 24.15
CA SER A 852 18.53 -25.80 23.42
C SER A 852 17.01 -25.98 23.47
N ILE A 853 16.28 -24.88 23.65
CA ILE A 853 14.82 -24.84 23.85
C ILE A 853 14.25 -23.82 22.88
N ARG A 854 13.25 -24.20 22.07
CA ARG A 854 12.46 -23.27 21.26
C ARG A 854 10.96 -23.49 21.45
N ALA A 855 10.17 -22.44 21.30
CA ALA A 855 8.72 -22.50 21.32
C ALA A 855 8.16 -22.90 19.95
N VAL A 856 6.97 -23.47 19.97
CA VAL A 856 6.15 -23.81 18.80
C VAL A 856 4.73 -23.36 19.12
N ASP A 857 4.09 -22.63 18.22
CA ASP A 857 2.69 -22.22 18.33
C ASP A 857 1.72 -23.34 17.93
N ASP A 858 0.44 -23.00 17.81
CA ASP A 858 -0.62 -23.92 17.45
C ASP A 858 -0.76 -24.19 15.95
N GLN A 859 -0.26 -23.31 15.07
CA GLN A 859 -0.15 -23.52 13.62
C GLN A 859 1.15 -24.23 13.21
N GLY A 860 2.08 -24.39 14.14
CA GLY A 860 3.34 -25.07 13.94
C GLY A 860 4.52 -24.17 13.59
N ASN A 861 4.38 -22.83 13.61
CA ASN A 861 5.53 -21.95 13.48
C ASN A 861 6.45 -22.13 14.69
N VAL A 862 7.74 -21.90 14.46
CA VAL A 862 8.78 -22.19 15.43
C VAL A 862 9.57 -20.95 15.73
N GLY A 863 9.79 -20.65 17.00
CA GLY A 863 10.61 -19.51 17.40
C GLY A 863 12.10 -19.80 17.36
N ARG A 864 12.92 -18.75 17.53
CA ARG A 864 14.36 -18.90 17.72
C ARG A 864 14.67 -19.71 18.98
N PRO A 865 15.71 -20.55 18.95
CA PRO A 865 16.11 -21.34 20.10
C PRO A 865 16.96 -20.57 21.12
N LEU A 866 16.64 -20.75 22.40
CA LEU A 866 17.52 -20.46 23.52
C LEU A 866 18.50 -21.60 23.73
N THR A 867 19.81 -21.36 23.56
CA THR A 867 20.86 -22.36 23.84
C THR A 867 21.62 -22.06 25.12
N VAL A 868 21.79 -23.07 25.97
CA VAL A 868 22.57 -23.03 27.22
C VAL A 868 23.75 -23.99 27.15
N ASP A 869 24.95 -23.51 27.50
CA ASP A 869 26.15 -24.32 27.72
C ASP A 869 26.26 -24.74 29.19
N LEU A 870 26.08 -26.03 29.48
CA LEU A 870 26.17 -26.61 30.82
C LEU A 870 27.62 -26.84 31.30
N GLY A 871 28.61 -26.50 30.46
CA GLY A 871 30.03 -26.64 30.73
C GLY A 871 30.63 -28.01 30.35
N PRO A 872 31.97 -28.13 30.35
CA PRO A 872 32.71 -29.29 29.83
C PRO A 872 32.64 -30.55 30.71
N THR A 873 31.96 -30.52 31.86
CA THR A 873 31.93 -31.63 32.85
C THR A 873 30.65 -32.46 32.79
N ARG A 874 29.90 -32.40 31.68
CA ARG A 874 28.72 -33.22 31.39
C ARG A 874 28.94 -34.14 30.21
#